data_AF-W5W539-F1
#
_entry.id   AF-W5W539-F1
#
_cell.length_a   1.000
_cell.length_b   1.000
_cell.length_c   1.000
_cell.angle_alpha   90.00
_cell.angle_beta   90.00
_cell.angle_gamma   90.00
#
_symmetry.space_group_name_H-M   'P 1'
#
loop_
_entity.id
_entity.type
_entity.pdbx_description
1 polymer ?
#
loop_
_entity_poly.entity_id
_entity_poly.type
_entity_poly.pdbx_seq_one_letter_code
_entity_poly.pdbx_strand_id
1 'polypeptide(L)'
;MVAASVTGLALTGAALVTAPSAAAAISPTSWFTVVSNSSGKCVDARGAATANGTVVQQYSCNNSVAQQWRFPATSDGYVRVGNGNDVNQVWDVTDVSKADGGLTQLWNYAGGANQQWQPVDEGGGSFHFVNRNSGKCLDVPSASTAEAVQLQQYACNGTSAQSFTLKQVGDQPPPPAGTPDFGPNVFVFDPSMSSSAIQSRLNSVFAAQERNQFGTNRYAVMFKPGTYSNDVNVGFYTQVLGLGASPDNVTINGAVHAEADWFGGNATQNFWRAAENLSVTPSSGSDRWAVSQAAPYRRMHVRGSLQLDDGGWSSGGFMADTKVDGQVRSGSQQQWLTRNSQLGSWNGSNWNMVFVGVNGAPGNSFPNPPYTTVGQAPVVREKPFLYVDNAGAYNVFVPAPHSNASGTTWTNGQAAGSSIPISQFSIAKPGDSAAKINAALDAGQNLLFTPGIYHLTDTIRVTRPNTVLLGLGLATLTPDNGSTPISVADVDGVKVAGLLLDAGQTNSPLLMQVGAPGSTADHSANPTSLHDVFFRIGGAGVGRATQSLAINSNNVIGDHMWLWRADHGDGVGWGTNTAANGLIVNGDNVTMYGLFVEHYQQYQVIWNGNGGRTYFFQNEMPYDPPNQGAWMNGGTQGYAAYKVANSVTSHEAWGLGSYCYFSSNPSVVAARAFEVPNTSGVRFHDMVTVSLGGTGTISHVINNTAGPSNSGNSVVNLVSYP
;
A
#
# COMPACT_ATOMS: atom_id res chain seq x y z
N MET A 1 49.05 -82.97 -40.68
CA MET A 1 47.78 -82.44 -41.20
C MET A 1 47.08 -81.71 -40.07
N VAL A 2 46.57 -80.49 -40.16
CA VAL A 2 46.76 -79.30 -41.00
C VAL A 2 46.45 -78.14 -40.04
N ALA A 3 47.21 -77.05 -40.12
CA ALA A 3 47.03 -75.82 -39.36
C ALA A 3 45.75 -75.06 -39.74
N ALA A 4 45.19 -74.27 -38.82
CA ALA A 4 44.63 -72.96 -39.12
C ALA A 4 44.39 -72.15 -37.82
N SER A 5 45.25 -71.18 -37.63
CA SER A 5 45.09 -69.99 -36.79
C SER A 5 44.03 -69.05 -37.36
N VAL A 6 43.16 -68.48 -36.50
CA VAL A 6 42.37 -67.28 -36.83
C VAL A 6 42.56 -66.24 -35.72
N THR A 7 43.11 -65.11 -36.14
CA THR A 7 43.34 -63.85 -35.42
C THR A 7 42.16 -62.89 -35.55
N GLY A 8 41.99 -62.01 -34.54
CA GLY A 8 41.22 -60.76 -34.61
C GLY A 8 39.83 -60.85 -34.00
N LEU A 9 39.29 -59.88 -33.25
CA LEU A 9 39.68 -58.49 -33.00
C LEU A 9 39.01 -58.10 -31.66
N ALA A 10 39.75 -57.52 -30.72
CA ALA A 10 39.14 -56.95 -29.52
C ALA A 10 38.36 -55.68 -29.91
N LEU A 11 37.02 -55.75 -29.89
CA LEU A 11 36.21 -54.53 -29.85
C LEU A 11 36.31 -53.93 -28.45
N THR A 12 37.17 -52.93 -28.31
CA THR A 12 37.01 -51.90 -27.29
C THR A 12 35.66 -51.22 -27.51
N GLY A 13 34.66 -51.53 -26.69
CA GLY A 13 33.45 -50.75 -26.62
C GLY A 13 33.82 -49.34 -26.17
N ALA A 14 33.87 -48.40 -27.11
CA ALA A 14 33.84 -46.99 -26.78
C ALA A 14 32.49 -46.75 -26.09
N ALA A 15 32.53 -46.60 -24.76
CA ALA A 15 31.43 -46.00 -24.04
C ALA A 15 31.23 -44.61 -24.65
N LEU A 16 30.14 -44.45 -25.39
CA LEU A 16 29.60 -43.12 -25.70
C LEU A 16 29.27 -42.48 -24.36
N VAL A 17 30.18 -41.65 -23.86
CA VAL A 17 29.87 -40.70 -22.80
C VAL A 17 28.93 -39.69 -23.44
N THR A 18 27.63 -39.95 -23.36
CA THR A 18 26.61 -38.95 -23.61
C THR A 18 26.81 -37.85 -22.57
N ALA A 19 27.26 -36.68 -23.00
CA ALA A 19 27.21 -35.49 -22.17
C ALA A 19 25.75 -35.29 -21.70
N PRO A 20 25.49 -35.06 -20.41
CA PRO A 20 24.13 -34.82 -19.95
C PRO A 20 23.59 -33.55 -20.65
N SER A 21 22.39 -33.64 -21.21
CA SER A 21 21.75 -32.50 -21.87
C SER A 21 21.42 -31.41 -20.84
N ALA A 22 22.14 -30.29 -20.89
CA ALA A 22 22.07 -29.17 -19.94
C ALA A 22 20.75 -28.36 -19.96
N ALA A 23 19.87 -28.57 -20.94
CA ALA A 23 18.57 -27.90 -20.98
C ALA A 23 17.60 -28.32 -19.86
N ALA A 24 17.92 -29.37 -19.10
CA ALA A 24 17.07 -29.86 -18.01
C ALA A 24 17.14 -29.01 -16.72
N ALA A 25 18.08 -28.06 -16.59
CA ALA A 25 18.32 -27.32 -15.34
C ALA A 25 17.69 -25.91 -15.28
N ILE A 26 17.39 -25.28 -16.43
CA ILE A 26 16.79 -23.93 -16.45
C ILE A 26 15.28 -24.06 -16.66
N SER A 27 14.48 -23.53 -15.73
CA SER A 27 13.03 -23.52 -15.85
C SER A 27 12.58 -22.75 -17.11
N PRO A 28 11.81 -23.36 -18.03
CA PRO A 28 11.39 -22.70 -19.27
C PRO A 28 10.29 -21.65 -19.05
N THR A 29 9.68 -21.65 -17.87
CA THR A 29 8.56 -20.76 -17.50
C THR A 29 8.96 -19.68 -16.50
N SER A 30 10.08 -19.84 -15.80
CA SER A 30 10.59 -18.84 -14.86
C SER A 30 11.27 -17.68 -15.61
N TRP A 31 11.19 -16.51 -15.00
CA TRP A 31 11.93 -15.32 -15.42
C TRP A 31 13.27 -15.28 -14.72
N PHE A 32 14.30 -14.81 -15.40
CA PHE A 32 15.64 -14.64 -14.85
C PHE A 32 16.25 -13.32 -15.27
N THR A 33 17.04 -12.76 -14.37
CA THR A 33 18.01 -11.73 -14.68
C THR A 33 19.32 -12.44 -15.05
N VAL A 34 19.90 -12.08 -16.20
CA VAL A 34 21.17 -12.66 -16.68
C VAL A 34 22.29 -11.70 -16.30
N VAL A 35 23.17 -12.09 -15.38
CA VAL A 35 24.20 -11.23 -14.82
C VAL A 35 25.58 -11.65 -15.32
N SER A 36 26.31 -10.74 -15.97
CA SER A 36 27.69 -10.96 -16.40
C SER A 36 28.61 -11.19 -15.21
N ASN A 37 29.37 -12.29 -15.21
CA ASN A 37 30.34 -12.59 -14.17
C ASN A 37 31.62 -11.74 -14.29
N SER A 38 31.84 -11.04 -15.41
CA SER A 38 32.96 -10.08 -15.56
C SER A 38 32.68 -8.71 -14.98
N SER A 39 31.43 -8.22 -15.10
CA SER A 39 31.08 -6.83 -14.76
C SER A 39 30.05 -6.69 -13.64
N GLY A 40 29.33 -7.77 -13.28
CA GLY A 40 28.20 -7.73 -12.35
C GLY A 40 26.94 -7.07 -12.93
N LYS A 41 26.96 -6.70 -14.21
CA LYS A 41 25.85 -6.03 -14.91
C LYS A 41 24.91 -7.00 -15.56
N CYS A 42 23.70 -6.54 -15.84
CA CYS A 42 22.61 -7.35 -16.34
C CYS A 42 22.51 -7.23 -17.87
N VAL A 43 22.19 -8.34 -18.54
CA VAL A 43 21.80 -8.32 -19.95
C VAL A 43 20.45 -7.60 -20.08
N ASP A 44 20.38 -6.65 -20.98
CA ASP A 44 19.37 -5.59 -21.01
C ASP A 44 18.92 -5.32 -22.46
N ALA A 45 17.60 -5.22 -22.66
CA ALA A 45 17.03 -4.69 -23.89
C ALA A 45 17.06 -3.16 -23.85
N ARG A 46 17.90 -2.53 -24.69
CA ARG A 46 18.18 -1.09 -24.62
C ARG A 46 16.88 -0.27 -24.66
N GLY A 47 16.70 0.55 -23.62
CA GLY A 47 15.55 1.45 -23.51
C GLY A 47 14.21 0.75 -23.35
N ALA A 48 14.21 -0.53 -22.94
CA ALA A 48 13.01 -1.38 -22.86
C ALA A 48 12.22 -1.49 -24.18
N ALA A 49 12.87 -1.26 -25.33
CA ALA A 49 12.23 -1.33 -26.62
C ALA A 49 11.97 -2.78 -27.06
N THR A 50 10.94 -2.97 -27.89
CA THR A 50 10.51 -4.29 -28.41
C THR A 50 10.56 -4.36 -29.94
N ALA A 51 11.07 -3.33 -30.61
CA ALA A 51 11.21 -3.35 -32.06
C ALA A 51 12.34 -4.31 -32.50
N ASN A 52 12.16 -4.96 -33.65
CA ASN A 52 13.23 -5.70 -34.31
C ASN A 52 14.46 -4.78 -34.50
N GLY A 53 15.64 -5.28 -34.13
CA GLY A 53 16.88 -4.50 -34.13
C GLY A 53 17.17 -3.77 -32.82
N THR A 54 16.33 -3.90 -31.79
CA THR A 54 16.64 -3.36 -30.46
C THR A 54 17.93 -3.97 -29.94
N VAL A 55 18.86 -3.13 -29.48
CA VAL A 55 20.17 -3.59 -29.00
C VAL A 55 20.03 -4.40 -27.71
N VAL A 56 20.66 -5.58 -27.67
CA VAL A 56 20.90 -6.32 -26.43
C VAL A 56 22.27 -5.91 -25.89
N GLN A 57 22.29 -5.31 -24.70
CA GLN A 57 23.47 -4.71 -24.09
C GLN A 57 23.69 -5.24 -22.67
N GLN A 58 24.82 -4.90 -22.05
CA GLN A 58 24.92 -4.91 -20.60
C GLN A 58 24.55 -3.54 -20.02
N TYR A 59 23.81 -3.54 -18.93
CA TYR A 59 23.45 -2.33 -18.19
C TYR A 59 23.41 -2.61 -16.68
N SER A 60 23.56 -1.58 -15.87
CA SER A 60 23.36 -1.65 -14.41
C SER A 60 22.05 -2.38 -14.10
N CYS A 61 22.14 -3.38 -13.21
CA CYS A 61 20.99 -4.17 -12.82
C CYS A 61 19.94 -3.28 -12.13
N ASN A 62 18.75 -3.17 -12.71
CA ASN A 62 17.73 -2.20 -12.33
C ASN A 62 16.34 -2.82 -12.13
N ASN A 63 16.23 -4.16 -12.18
CA ASN A 63 15.00 -4.95 -12.01
C ASN A 63 13.87 -4.64 -13.01
N SER A 64 14.12 -3.80 -14.02
CA SER A 64 13.14 -3.53 -15.07
C SER A 64 12.81 -4.80 -15.85
N VAL A 65 11.62 -4.81 -16.45
CA VAL A 65 11.17 -5.90 -17.33
C VAL A 65 12.11 -6.09 -18.53
N ALA A 66 12.87 -5.05 -18.92
CA ALA A 66 13.90 -5.11 -19.96
C ALA A 66 15.09 -6.04 -19.65
N GLN A 67 15.30 -6.36 -18.37
CA GLN A 67 16.37 -7.24 -17.89
C GLN A 67 15.87 -8.63 -17.48
N GLN A 68 14.60 -8.92 -17.72
CA GLN A 68 13.98 -10.20 -17.41
C GLN A 68 13.91 -11.06 -18.66
N TRP A 69 14.40 -12.28 -18.56
CA TRP A 69 14.54 -13.21 -19.67
C TRP A 69 13.97 -14.58 -19.31
N ARG A 70 13.33 -15.24 -20.27
CA ARG A 70 12.88 -16.62 -20.14
C ARG A 70 13.54 -17.51 -21.19
N PHE A 71 13.71 -18.79 -20.85
CA PHE A 71 14.44 -19.75 -21.68
C PHE A 71 13.56 -20.94 -22.16
N PRO A 72 12.47 -20.73 -22.92
CA PRO A 72 11.72 -21.83 -23.50
C PRO A 72 12.60 -22.74 -24.36
N ALA A 73 12.50 -24.04 -24.13
CA ALA A 73 13.19 -25.06 -24.93
C ALA A 73 12.74 -25.01 -26.39
N THR A 74 13.67 -25.24 -27.31
CA THR A 74 13.40 -25.50 -28.72
C THR A 74 13.58 -26.99 -29.01
N SER A 75 14.72 -27.41 -29.53
CA SER A 75 15.09 -28.82 -29.76
C SER A 75 16.56 -29.04 -29.42
N ASP A 76 16.95 -30.30 -29.18
CA ASP A 76 18.35 -30.72 -29.07
C ASP A 76 19.17 -29.97 -27.98
N GLY A 77 18.51 -29.58 -26.89
CA GLY A 77 19.15 -28.85 -25.78
C GLY A 77 19.32 -27.36 -26.01
N TYR A 78 18.78 -26.80 -27.10
CA TYR A 78 18.74 -25.38 -27.36
C TYR A 78 17.48 -24.73 -26.78
N VAL A 79 17.57 -23.42 -26.56
CA VAL A 79 16.48 -22.55 -26.08
C VAL A 79 16.38 -21.31 -26.98
N ARG A 80 15.22 -20.66 -26.91
CA ARG A 80 15.09 -19.25 -27.32
C ARG A 80 15.09 -18.38 -26.06
N VAL A 81 15.76 -17.24 -26.09
CA VAL A 81 15.87 -16.33 -24.93
C VAL A 81 14.94 -15.14 -25.16
N GLY A 82 13.73 -15.20 -24.59
CA GLY A 82 12.68 -14.19 -24.82
C GLY A 82 12.70 -13.08 -23.76
N ASN A 83 12.48 -11.84 -24.19
CA ASN A 83 12.48 -10.67 -23.32
C ASN A 83 11.18 -10.53 -22.50
N GLY A 84 11.27 -9.87 -21.34
CA GLY A 84 10.15 -9.53 -20.48
C GLY A 84 9.11 -8.63 -21.13
N ASN A 85 9.53 -7.66 -21.94
CA ASN A 85 8.62 -6.66 -22.51
C ASN A 85 7.81 -7.22 -23.69
N ASP A 86 8.40 -8.13 -24.45
CA ASP A 86 7.72 -8.94 -25.46
C ASP A 86 8.45 -10.27 -25.60
N VAL A 87 7.76 -11.34 -25.23
CA VAL A 87 8.32 -12.68 -25.21
C VAL A 87 8.59 -13.28 -26.59
N ASN A 88 8.06 -12.67 -27.65
CA ASN A 88 8.35 -13.06 -29.03
C ASN A 88 9.63 -12.40 -29.54
N GLN A 89 10.11 -11.34 -28.88
CA GLN A 89 11.40 -10.72 -29.17
C GLN A 89 12.50 -11.48 -28.43
N VAL A 90 13.40 -12.10 -29.19
CA VAL A 90 14.43 -12.99 -28.65
C VAL A 90 15.83 -12.52 -28.99
N TRP A 91 16.83 -13.00 -28.26
CA TRP A 91 18.24 -12.82 -28.63
C TRP A 91 18.53 -13.40 -30.02
N ASP A 92 18.97 -12.52 -30.91
CA ASP A 92 19.25 -12.76 -32.31
C ASP A 92 20.65 -12.24 -32.63
N VAL A 93 21.46 -13.05 -33.35
CA VAL A 93 22.72 -12.56 -33.92
C VAL A 93 22.41 -11.89 -35.25
N THR A 94 22.72 -10.59 -35.34
CA THR A 94 22.45 -9.73 -36.50
C THR A 94 23.00 -10.33 -37.79
N ASP A 95 22.22 -10.21 -38.87
CA ASP A 95 22.52 -10.70 -40.22
C ASP A 95 22.88 -12.19 -40.30
N VAL A 96 22.44 -12.99 -39.32
CA VAL A 96 22.71 -14.45 -39.24
C VAL A 96 24.22 -14.74 -39.24
N SER A 97 25.02 -13.79 -38.72
CA SER A 97 26.48 -13.83 -38.80
C SER A 97 27.08 -15.05 -38.10
N LYS A 98 28.19 -15.56 -38.65
CA LYS A 98 29.06 -16.56 -38.00
C LYS A 98 30.42 -15.99 -37.59
N ALA A 99 30.68 -14.72 -37.92
CA ALA A 99 31.93 -14.05 -37.60
C ALA A 99 32.03 -13.76 -36.09
N ASP A 100 33.26 -13.64 -35.60
CA ASP A 100 33.50 -13.02 -34.31
C ASP A 100 33.10 -11.56 -34.37
N GLY A 101 32.50 -11.06 -33.30
CA GLY A 101 31.96 -9.69 -33.27
C GLY A 101 30.59 -9.54 -33.93
N GLY A 102 29.92 -10.64 -34.30
CA GLY A 102 28.51 -10.58 -34.69
C GLY A 102 27.67 -10.05 -33.53
N LEU A 103 27.00 -8.91 -33.72
CA LEU A 103 26.28 -8.22 -32.66
C LEU A 103 24.98 -8.94 -32.28
N THR A 104 24.58 -8.81 -31.02
CA THR A 104 23.31 -9.34 -30.50
C THR A 104 22.25 -8.26 -30.46
N GLN A 105 21.05 -8.60 -30.92
CA GLN A 105 19.88 -7.73 -30.95
C GLN A 105 18.63 -8.52 -30.55
N LEU A 106 17.51 -7.82 -30.38
CA LEU A 106 16.19 -8.42 -30.35
C LEU A 106 15.64 -8.56 -31.75
N TRP A 107 15.05 -9.71 -32.03
CA TRP A 107 14.26 -9.92 -33.22
C TRP A 107 13.10 -10.86 -32.94
N ASN A 108 11.99 -10.66 -33.65
CA ASN A 108 10.85 -11.55 -33.57
C ASN A 108 11.25 -12.99 -33.90
N TYR A 109 10.91 -13.92 -33.01
CA TYR A 109 11.29 -15.32 -33.15
C TYR A 109 10.65 -15.94 -34.38
N ALA A 110 11.49 -16.41 -35.30
CA ALA A 110 11.08 -17.08 -36.54
C ALA A 110 11.64 -18.51 -36.63
N GLY A 111 12.26 -19.01 -35.56
CA GLY A 111 12.85 -20.36 -35.53
C GLY A 111 14.25 -20.46 -36.15
N GLY A 112 14.87 -19.34 -36.54
CA GLY A 112 16.22 -19.31 -37.11
C GLY A 112 17.29 -19.86 -36.14
N ALA A 113 18.34 -20.50 -36.68
CA ALA A 113 19.42 -21.03 -35.84
C ALA A 113 20.23 -19.93 -35.13
N ASN A 114 20.28 -18.72 -35.70
CA ASN A 114 20.92 -17.56 -35.08
C ASN A 114 20.14 -17.02 -33.86
N GLN A 115 18.91 -17.48 -33.65
CA GLN A 115 18.02 -17.11 -32.54
C GLN A 115 17.96 -18.19 -31.44
N GLN A 116 18.78 -19.23 -31.56
CA GLN A 116 18.77 -20.38 -30.66
C GLN A 116 20.11 -20.50 -29.97
N TRP A 117 20.06 -20.70 -28.65
CA TRP A 117 21.24 -20.71 -27.79
C TRP A 117 21.23 -21.99 -26.97
N GLN A 118 22.39 -22.61 -26.81
CA GLN A 118 22.59 -23.73 -25.91
C GLN A 118 23.15 -23.19 -24.60
N PRO A 119 22.41 -23.22 -23.49
CA PRO A 119 22.96 -22.96 -22.18
C PRO A 119 23.87 -24.14 -21.80
N VAL A 120 25.12 -23.86 -21.46
CA VAL A 120 26.09 -24.83 -20.97
C VAL A 120 26.39 -24.50 -19.51
N ASP A 121 26.05 -25.42 -18.62
CA ASP A 121 26.21 -25.26 -17.17
C ASP A 121 27.70 -25.26 -16.78
N GLU A 122 28.10 -24.26 -16.00
CA GLU A 122 29.45 -24.10 -15.44
C GLU A 122 29.48 -24.39 -13.93
N GLY A 123 28.33 -24.71 -13.32
CA GLY A 123 28.14 -24.88 -11.89
C GLY A 123 27.79 -23.58 -11.17
N GLY A 124 27.19 -23.70 -9.97
CA GLY A 124 26.88 -22.55 -9.11
C GLY A 124 25.86 -21.55 -9.68
N GLY A 125 25.04 -21.97 -10.66
CA GLY A 125 24.06 -21.11 -11.33
C GLY A 125 24.64 -20.25 -12.46
N SER A 126 25.90 -20.47 -12.84
CA SER A 126 26.56 -19.82 -13.97
C SER A 126 26.48 -20.67 -15.25
N PHE A 127 26.33 -19.98 -16.38
CA PHE A 127 26.23 -20.58 -17.70
C PHE A 127 27.01 -19.74 -18.71
N HIS A 128 27.53 -20.39 -19.75
CA HIS A 128 27.77 -19.72 -21.03
C HIS A 128 26.69 -20.14 -22.03
N PHE A 129 26.43 -19.27 -23.02
CA PHE A 129 25.39 -19.49 -24.03
C PHE A 129 26.01 -19.63 -25.41
N VAL A 130 25.90 -20.82 -26.02
CA VAL A 130 26.46 -21.12 -27.35
C VAL A 130 25.41 -20.97 -28.44
N ASN A 131 25.63 -20.09 -29.41
CA ASN A 131 24.69 -19.89 -30.52
C ASN A 131 24.66 -21.12 -31.45
N ARG A 132 23.45 -21.59 -31.81
CA ARG A 132 23.25 -22.78 -32.65
C ARG A 132 23.80 -22.63 -34.06
N ASN A 133 23.79 -21.42 -34.63
CA ASN A 133 24.22 -21.20 -36.02
C ASN A 133 25.74 -21.14 -36.17
N SER A 134 26.45 -20.56 -35.20
CA SER A 134 27.89 -20.28 -35.27
C SER A 134 28.74 -21.18 -34.38
N GLY A 135 28.18 -21.80 -33.34
CA GLY A 135 28.94 -22.51 -32.30
C GLY A 135 29.74 -21.57 -31.38
N LYS A 136 29.43 -20.27 -31.37
CA LYS A 136 30.14 -19.23 -30.61
C LYS A 136 29.36 -18.80 -29.38
N CYS A 137 30.06 -18.25 -28.39
CA CYS A 137 29.49 -17.88 -27.11
C CYS A 137 28.98 -16.43 -27.12
N LEU A 138 27.90 -16.16 -26.38
CA LEU A 138 27.52 -14.79 -26.00
C LEU A 138 28.68 -14.16 -25.23
N ASP A 139 29.06 -12.95 -25.61
CA ASP A 139 30.32 -12.33 -25.20
C ASP A 139 30.10 -10.84 -24.89
N VAL A 140 30.66 -10.39 -23.77
CA VAL A 140 30.85 -8.96 -23.48
C VAL A 140 32.13 -8.50 -24.18
N PRO A 141 32.05 -7.61 -25.19
CA PRO A 141 33.22 -7.22 -25.97
C PRO A 141 34.38 -6.75 -25.09
N SER A 142 35.54 -7.39 -25.26
CA SER A 142 36.77 -7.09 -24.54
C SER A 142 36.63 -7.10 -23.02
N ALA A 143 35.70 -7.90 -22.46
CA ALA A 143 35.37 -7.95 -21.04
C ALA A 143 35.05 -6.57 -20.43
N SER A 144 34.48 -5.66 -21.23
CA SER A 144 34.18 -4.29 -20.82
C SER A 144 33.30 -4.25 -19.57
N THR A 145 33.56 -3.27 -18.69
CA THR A 145 32.71 -2.95 -17.54
C THR A 145 31.91 -1.66 -17.76
N ALA A 146 31.91 -1.10 -18.97
CA ALA A 146 31.14 0.11 -19.29
C ALA A 146 29.63 -0.18 -19.40
N GLU A 147 28.80 0.85 -19.19
CA GLU A 147 27.35 0.78 -19.43
C GLU A 147 27.03 0.75 -20.92
N ALA A 148 25.86 0.21 -21.27
CA ALA A 148 25.27 0.25 -22.61
C ALA A 148 26.13 -0.39 -23.73
N VAL A 149 27.09 -1.24 -23.36
CA VAL A 149 27.89 -2.01 -24.31
C VAL A 149 27.02 -3.10 -24.91
N GLN A 150 26.83 -3.07 -26.23
CA GLN A 150 26.13 -4.11 -26.97
C GLN A 150 26.89 -5.44 -26.88
N LEU A 151 26.17 -6.52 -26.61
CA LEU A 151 26.74 -7.86 -26.58
C LEU A 151 27.00 -8.38 -27.99
N GLN A 152 27.93 -9.31 -28.11
CA GLN A 152 28.30 -9.94 -29.37
C GLN A 152 28.36 -11.46 -29.21
N GLN A 153 28.59 -12.18 -30.30
CA GLN A 153 29.12 -13.53 -30.25
C GLN A 153 30.64 -13.52 -30.49
N TYR A 154 31.36 -14.42 -29.82
CA TYR A 154 32.80 -14.62 -30.03
C TYR A 154 33.17 -16.09 -29.82
N ALA A 155 34.29 -16.53 -30.40
CA ALA A 155 34.86 -17.84 -30.13
C ALA A 155 34.88 -18.14 -28.62
N CYS A 156 34.31 -19.28 -28.23
CA CYS A 156 34.23 -19.67 -26.82
C CYS A 156 35.65 -19.82 -26.24
N ASN A 157 35.99 -19.00 -25.24
CA ASN A 157 37.36 -18.84 -24.73
C ASN A 157 37.48 -19.05 -23.22
N GLY A 158 36.37 -19.37 -22.52
CA GLY A 158 36.36 -19.71 -21.10
C GLY A 158 36.66 -18.53 -20.16
N THR A 159 36.67 -17.29 -20.66
CA THR A 159 36.84 -16.10 -19.82
C THR A 159 35.52 -15.67 -19.18
N SER A 160 35.60 -14.86 -18.12
CA SER A 160 34.40 -14.31 -17.45
C SER A 160 33.58 -13.37 -18.35
N ALA A 161 34.10 -12.97 -19.52
CA ALA A 161 33.35 -12.19 -20.51
C ALA A 161 32.21 -13.00 -21.17
N GLN A 162 32.25 -14.33 -21.05
CA GLN A 162 31.28 -15.26 -21.66
C GLN A 162 30.48 -16.06 -20.62
N SER A 163 30.71 -15.78 -19.34
CA SER A 163 30.08 -16.48 -18.21
C SER A 163 29.04 -15.58 -17.55
N PHE A 164 27.83 -16.11 -17.35
CA PHE A 164 26.68 -15.37 -16.85
C PHE A 164 25.95 -16.15 -15.76
N THR A 165 25.70 -15.52 -14.61
CA THR A 165 24.84 -16.06 -13.56
C THR A 165 23.37 -15.81 -13.89
N LEU A 166 22.53 -16.84 -13.86
CA LEU A 166 21.07 -16.70 -13.92
C LEU A 166 20.52 -16.52 -12.50
N LYS A 167 19.97 -15.34 -12.22
CA LYS A 167 19.24 -15.07 -10.98
C LYS A 167 17.75 -15.14 -11.25
N GLN A 168 17.00 -16.03 -10.62
CA GLN A 168 15.57 -16.12 -10.89
C GLN A 168 14.91 -14.81 -10.45
N VAL A 169 14.18 -14.19 -11.37
CA VAL A 169 13.29 -13.08 -11.06
C VAL A 169 12.18 -13.65 -10.20
N GLY A 170 12.19 -13.25 -8.93
CA GLY A 170 11.34 -13.88 -7.93
C GLY A 170 11.90 -15.21 -7.41
N ASP A 171 13.23 -15.33 -7.22
CA ASP A 171 13.80 -16.23 -6.20
C ASP A 171 13.24 -15.82 -4.82
N GLN A 172 12.01 -16.27 -4.59
CA GLN A 172 11.36 -16.35 -3.31
C GLN A 172 11.79 -17.68 -2.71
N PRO A 173 12.06 -17.76 -1.41
CA PRO A 173 11.74 -18.99 -0.71
C PRO A 173 10.30 -19.34 -1.09
N PRO A 174 10.00 -20.58 -1.55
CA PRO A 174 8.61 -20.94 -1.80
C PRO A 174 7.79 -20.58 -0.55
N PRO A 175 6.56 -20.06 -0.70
CA PRO A 175 5.72 -19.78 0.45
C PRO A 175 5.71 -21.01 1.36
N PRO A 176 5.77 -20.83 2.69
CA PRO A 176 5.80 -21.96 3.61
C PRO A 176 4.67 -22.95 3.28
N ALA A 177 4.90 -24.25 3.45
CA ALA A 177 3.89 -25.26 3.13
C ALA A 177 2.54 -24.94 3.80
N GLY A 178 1.44 -25.16 3.07
CA GLY A 178 0.08 -24.86 3.53
C GLY A 178 -0.34 -23.38 3.42
N THR A 179 0.51 -22.51 2.87
CA THR A 179 0.14 -21.10 2.59
C THR A 179 -0.88 -21.04 1.45
N PRO A 180 -2.06 -20.41 1.64
CA PRO A 180 -2.99 -20.12 0.55
C PRO A 180 -2.34 -19.28 -0.53
N ASP A 181 -2.81 -19.41 -1.77
CA ASP A 181 -2.32 -18.62 -2.89
C ASP A 181 -2.85 -17.18 -2.82
N PHE A 182 -2.12 -16.35 -2.08
CA PHE A 182 -2.34 -14.90 -1.98
C PHE A 182 -1.75 -14.10 -3.15
N GLY A 183 -1.29 -14.77 -4.21
CA GLY A 183 -0.68 -14.13 -5.37
C GLY A 183 0.77 -13.67 -5.15
N PRO A 184 1.41 -13.15 -6.21
CA PRO A 184 2.86 -12.92 -6.25
C PRO A 184 3.34 -11.72 -5.41
N ASN A 185 2.41 -10.87 -4.98
CA ASN A 185 2.69 -9.63 -4.27
C ASN A 185 2.62 -9.77 -2.75
N VAL A 186 2.46 -11.01 -2.26
CA VAL A 186 2.44 -11.34 -0.84
C VAL A 186 3.69 -12.16 -0.51
N PHE A 187 4.50 -11.64 0.41
CA PHE A 187 5.69 -12.33 0.91
C PHE A 187 5.40 -12.85 2.31
N VAL A 188 5.42 -14.17 2.49
CA VAL A 188 5.20 -14.81 3.78
C VAL A 188 6.51 -15.41 4.27
N PHE A 189 7.01 -14.89 5.38
CA PHE A 189 8.20 -15.39 6.05
C PHE A 189 7.82 -16.29 7.23
N ASP A 190 8.65 -17.30 7.48
CA ASP A 190 8.58 -18.13 8.67
C ASP A 190 9.96 -18.23 9.36
N PRO A 191 10.04 -18.65 10.62
CA PRO A 191 11.29 -18.62 11.39
C PRO A 191 12.40 -19.56 10.88
N SER A 192 12.10 -20.49 9.97
CA SER A 192 13.10 -21.36 9.35
C SER A 192 13.90 -20.66 8.23
N MET A 193 13.39 -19.54 7.70
CA MET A 193 14.07 -18.75 6.69
C MET A 193 15.24 -17.97 7.32
N SER A 194 16.35 -17.86 6.60
CA SER A 194 17.49 -17.07 7.11
C SER A 194 17.15 -15.59 7.16
N SER A 195 17.59 -14.91 8.22
CA SER A 195 17.44 -13.45 8.35
C SER A 195 18.00 -12.70 7.14
N SER A 196 19.12 -13.15 6.55
CA SER A 196 19.70 -12.52 5.35
C SER A 196 18.82 -12.64 4.11
N ALA A 197 18.11 -13.76 3.93
CA ALA A 197 17.17 -13.93 2.83
C ALA A 197 15.94 -13.03 3.02
N ILE A 198 15.38 -13.01 4.24
CA ILE A 198 14.29 -12.11 4.61
C ILE A 198 14.70 -10.65 4.36
N GLN A 199 15.86 -10.23 4.88
CA GLN A 199 16.35 -8.87 4.74
C GLN A 199 16.55 -8.47 3.28
N SER A 200 17.09 -9.37 2.45
CA SER A 200 17.28 -9.10 1.03
C SER A 200 15.95 -8.81 0.32
N ARG A 201 14.88 -9.55 0.69
CA ARG A 201 13.53 -9.30 0.15
C ARG A 201 12.95 -8.00 0.67
N LEU A 202 13.07 -7.72 1.96
CA LEU A 202 12.63 -6.45 2.57
C LEU A 202 13.28 -5.25 1.87
N ASN A 203 14.60 -5.29 1.69
CA ASN A 203 15.35 -4.26 0.97
C ASN A 203 14.88 -4.10 -0.47
N SER A 204 14.58 -5.20 -1.16
CA SER A 204 14.06 -5.14 -2.54
C SER A 204 12.69 -4.49 -2.63
N VAL A 205 11.78 -4.78 -1.67
CA VAL A 205 10.46 -4.16 -1.61
C VAL A 205 10.60 -2.67 -1.31
N PHE A 206 11.38 -2.33 -0.29
CA PHE A 206 11.61 -0.93 0.09
C PHE A 206 12.23 -0.14 -1.05
N ALA A 207 13.29 -0.63 -1.68
CA ALA A 207 13.94 0.06 -2.80
C ALA A 207 12.98 0.31 -3.98
N ALA A 208 12.04 -0.61 -4.24
CA ALA A 208 11.02 -0.42 -5.26
C ALA A 208 9.93 0.58 -4.85
N GLN A 209 9.67 0.73 -3.55
CA GLN A 209 8.52 1.46 -3.03
C GLN A 209 8.84 2.77 -2.32
N GLU A 210 10.09 3.05 -1.96
CA GLU A 210 10.50 4.24 -1.19
C GLU A 210 10.03 5.53 -1.87
N ARG A 211 10.22 5.64 -3.19
CA ARG A 211 9.85 6.83 -4.00
C ARG A 211 8.60 6.60 -4.86
N ASN A 212 7.92 5.47 -4.69
CA ASN A 212 6.86 5.02 -5.61
C ASN A 212 5.48 5.54 -5.22
N GLN A 213 5.36 6.85 -5.02
CA GLN A 213 4.15 7.47 -4.47
C GLN A 213 2.91 7.17 -5.32
N PHE A 214 2.99 7.21 -6.65
CA PHE A 214 1.81 7.02 -7.53
C PHE A 214 1.89 5.77 -8.41
N GLY A 215 2.89 4.90 -8.23
CA GLY A 215 2.99 3.69 -9.04
C GLY A 215 1.96 2.62 -8.68
N THR A 216 1.98 1.56 -9.47
CA THR A 216 0.96 0.50 -9.46
C THR A 216 1.32 -0.68 -8.55
N ASN A 217 2.58 -0.78 -8.12
CA ASN A 217 3.04 -1.85 -7.25
C ASN A 217 2.39 -1.75 -5.86
N ARG A 218 2.00 -2.91 -5.33
CA ARG A 218 1.37 -3.10 -4.02
C ARG A 218 2.01 -4.32 -3.37
N TYR A 219 2.32 -4.29 -2.08
CA TYR A 219 2.94 -5.42 -1.39
C TYR A 219 2.35 -5.65 -0.01
N ALA A 220 2.18 -6.93 0.35
CA ALA A 220 1.99 -7.34 1.74
C ALA A 220 3.16 -8.20 2.18
N VAL A 221 3.79 -7.82 3.28
CA VAL A 221 4.90 -8.52 3.92
C VAL A 221 4.39 -9.12 5.22
N MET A 222 4.42 -10.44 5.33
CA MET A 222 3.80 -11.18 6.41
C MET A 222 4.81 -12.04 7.14
N PHE A 223 4.72 -12.07 8.45
CA PHE A 223 5.57 -12.89 9.31
C PHE A 223 4.72 -13.90 10.07
N LYS A 224 4.97 -15.21 9.89
CA LYS A 224 4.37 -16.26 10.72
C LYS A 224 4.81 -16.12 12.18
N PRO A 225 4.05 -16.68 13.14
CA PRO A 225 4.46 -16.72 14.54
C PRO A 225 5.91 -17.18 14.72
N GLY A 226 6.67 -16.43 15.52
CA GLY A 226 8.08 -16.67 15.81
C GLY A 226 8.89 -15.38 15.96
N THR A 227 10.21 -15.54 15.98
CA THR A 227 11.16 -14.45 16.23
C THR A 227 12.06 -14.26 15.02
N TYR A 228 12.25 -13.01 14.63
CA TYR A 228 13.04 -12.58 13.48
C TYR A 228 14.05 -11.52 13.91
N SER A 229 15.15 -11.41 13.19
CA SER A 229 16.18 -10.38 13.43
C SER A 229 16.37 -9.62 12.13
N ASN A 230 15.56 -8.57 11.92
CA ASN A 230 15.43 -7.89 10.65
C ASN A 230 15.12 -6.40 10.83
N ASP A 231 15.57 -5.60 9.87
CA ASP A 231 15.20 -4.19 9.73
C ASP A 231 14.13 -4.06 8.64
N VAL A 232 12.93 -3.66 9.01
CA VAL A 232 11.77 -3.60 8.11
C VAL A 232 11.42 -2.14 7.83
N ASN A 233 12.09 -1.53 6.85
CA ASN A 233 11.74 -0.20 6.38
C ASN A 233 10.54 -0.26 5.40
N VAL A 234 9.51 0.54 5.66
CA VAL A 234 8.21 0.46 4.99
C VAL A 234 8.01 1.65 4.05
N GLY A 235 8.07 1.37 2.74
CA GLY A 235 7.81 2.34 1.67
C GLY A 235 6.32 2.48 1.31
N PHE A 236 6.03 3.18 0.21
CA PHE A 236 4.66 3.32 -0.30
C PHE A 236 4.01 1.97 -0.60
N TYR A 237 2.68 1.91 -0.44
CA TYR A 237 1.83 0.75 -0.70
C TYR A 237 2.36 -0.58 -0.18
N THR A 238 2.98 -0.53 0.99
CA THR A 238 3.52 -1.71 1.67
C THR A 238 2.82 -1.86 3.00
N GLN A 239 2.22 -3.02 3.22
CA GLN A 239 1.68 -3.41 4.51
C GLN A 239 2.55 -4.49 5.13
N VAL A 240 2.99 -4.28 6.36
CA VAL A 240 3.73 -5.26 7.16
C VAL A 240 2.78 -5.85 8.21
N LEU A 241 2.68 -7.17 8.29
CA LEU A 241 1.78 -7.86 9.22
C LEU A 241 2.46 -9.01 9.96
N GLY A 242 2.17 -9.15 11.25
CA GLY A 242 2.33 -10.42 11.96
C GLY A 242 1.08 -11.30 11.82
N LEU A 243 1.28 -12.60 11.58
CA LEU A 243 0.23 -13.60 11.44
C LEU A 243 -0.05 -14.34 12.77
N GLY A 244 0.20 -13.69 13.90
CA GLY A 244 -0.11 -14.21 15.23
C GLY A 244 -1.56 -13.95 15.66
N ALA A 245 -2.05 -14.68 16.67
CA ALA A 245 -3.32 -14.30 17.32
C ALA A 245 -3.15 -13.04 18.20
N SER A 246 -1.91 -12.79 18.65
CA SER A 246 -1.49 -11.63 19.43
C SER A 246 -0.19 -11.06 18.84
N PRO A 247 0.08 -9.75 19.00
CA PRO A 247 1.32 -9.12 18.53
C PRO A 247 2.58 -9.81 19.03
N ASP A 248 2.57 -10.29 20.28
CA ASP A 248 3.71 -10.97 20.90
C ASP A 248 3.99 -12.38 20.34
N ASN A 249 3.11 -12.91 19.46
CA ASN A 249 3.42 -14.15 18.76
C ASN A 249 4.40 -13.94 17.60
N VAL A 250 4.60 -12.70 17.14
CA VAL A 250 5.55 -12.34 16.09
C VAL A 250 6.47 -11.26 16.64
N THR A 251 7.74 -11.56 16.85
CA THR A 251 8.73 -10.60 17.37
C THR A 251 9.79 -10.29 16.33
N ILE A 252 9.94 -9.00 16.00
CA ILE A 252 11.06 -8.47 15.21
C ILE A 252 12.08 -7.87 16.18
N ASN A 253 13.24 -8.51 16.34
CA ASN A 253 14.41 -7.94 17.01
C ASN A 253 15.17 -7.08 16.01
N GLY A 254 14.91 -5.78 16.02
CA GLY A 254 15.24 -4.86 14.93
C GLY A 254 14.20 -3.76 14.89
N ALA A 255 13.80 -3.31 13.71
CA ALA A 255 12.88 -2.19 13.57
C ALA A 255 11.77 -2.49 12.56
N VAL A 256 10.59 -1.87 12.74
CA VAL A 256 9.51 -1.85 11.75
C VAL A 256 9.08 -0.41 11.58
N HIS A 257 9.73 0.25 10.61
CA HIS A 257 9.83 1.69 10.60
C HIS A 257 9.50 2.31 9.25
N ALA A 258 9.19 3.60 9.29
CA ALA A 258 9.01 4.42 8.10
C ALA A 258 9.83 5.71 8.24
N GLU A 259 10.60 6.01 7.20
CA GLU A 259 11.54 7.14 7.15
C GLU A 259 11.13 8.16 6.09
N ALA A 260 11.60 9.40 6.23
CA ALA A 260 11.37 10.49 5.26
C ALA A 260 12.63 10.90 4.49
N ASP A 261 13.70 10.09 4.56
CA ASP A 261 14.96 10.28 3.83
C ASP A 261 14.77 10.59 2.34
N TRP A 262 13.83 9.89 1.69
CA TRP A 262 13.55 10.04 0.25
C TRP A 262 13.14 11.47 -0.14
N PHE A 263 12.60 12.23 0.83
CA PHE A 263 12.14 13.61 0.67
C PHE A 263 12.81 14.55 1.68
N GLY A 264 14.06 14.26 2.05
CA GLY A 264 14.91 15.15 2.85
C GLY A 264 14.40 15.38 4.28
N GLY A 265 13.81 14.35 4.90
CA GLY A 265 13.21 14.42 6.24
C GLY A 265 11.78 14.96 6.26
N ASN A 266 11.25 15.41 5.11
CA ASN A 266 9.86 15.85 5.01
C ASN A 266 8.91 14.65 4.86
N ALA A 267 8.20 14.31 5.92
CA ALA A 267 7.26 13.20 5.95
C ALA A 267 5.84 13.58 5.45
N THR A 268 5.59 14.81 4.98
CA THR A 268 4.24 15.26 4.54
C THR A 268 3.67 14.45 3.37
N GLN A 269 4.47 13.61 2.72
CA GLN A 269 4.04 12.71 1.65
C GLN A 269 4.19 11.22 1.99
N ASN A 270 4.54 10.86 3.23
CA ASN A 270 4.68 9.46 3.66
C ASN A 270 3.33 8.78 3.88
N PHE A 271 2.61 8.52 2.79
CA PHE A 271 1.27 7.94 2.76
C PHE A 271 1.26 6.42 2.55
N TRP A 272 0.05 5.86 2.55
CA TRP A 272 -0.35 4.56 2.01
C TRP A 272 0.56 3.39 2.42
N ARG A 273 0.75 3.20 3.73
CA ARG A 273 1.56 2.10 4.27
C ARG A 273 1.01 1.63 5.59
N ALA A 274 1.33 0.46 6.07
CA ALA A 274 0.73 -0.02 7.32
C ALA A 274 1.64 -0.98 8.07
N ALA A 275 1.55 -0.97 9.39
CA ALA A 275 2.15 -1.95 10.28
C ALA A 275 1.09 -2.52 11.22
N GLU A 276 0.99 -3.85 11.29
CA GLU A 276 -0.08 -4.51 12.02
C GLU A 276 0.32 -5.81 12.75
N ASN A 277 -0.19 -5.98 13.98
CA ASN A 277 -0.23 -7.26 14.70
C ASN A 277 1.13 -7.95 14.91
N LEU A 278 2.15 -7.17 15.27
CA LEU A 278 3.48 -7.70 15.61
C LEU A 278 4.12 -6.91 16.75
N SER A 279 5.12 -7.52 17.38
CA SER A 279 5.98 -6.88 18.37
C SER A 279 7.33 -6.53 17.74
N VAL A 280 7.87 -5.38 18.15
CA VAL A 280 9.19 -4.90 17.73
C VAL A 280 10.02 -4.61 18.96
N THR A 281 11.29 -5.03 18.93
CA THR A 281 12.30 -4.72 19.95
C THR A 281 13.41 -3.92 19.28
N PRO A 282 13.30 -2.57 19.27
CA PRO A 282 14.27 -1.68 18.62
C PRO A 282 15.66 -1.82 19.26
N SER A 283 16.68 -2.07 18.43
CA SER A 283 18.06 -2.19 18.89
C SER A 283 18.62 -0.91 19.51
N SER A 284 18.12 0.25 19.07
CA SER A 284 18.43 1.58 19.61
C SER A 284 17.62 1.94 20.86
N GLY A 285 16.63 1.13 21.22
CA GLY A 285 15.62 1.44 22.24
C GLY A 285 14.46 2.32 21.77
N SER A 286 14.47 2.81 20.52
CA SER A 286 13.34 3.53 19.91
C SER A 286 13.10 3.10 18.47
N ASP A 287 11.85 2.82 18.13
CA ASP A 287 11.40 2.66 16.74
C ASP A 287 11.00 4.02 16.16
N ARG A 288 10.77 4.09 14.84
CA ARG A 288 10.31 5.30 14.15
C ARG A 288 9.17 5.01 13.18
N TRP A 289 8.13 5.84 13.23
CA TRP A 289 7.01 5.80 12.30
C TRP A 289 6.73 7.21 11.77
N ALA A 290 7.66 7.73 10.96
CA ALA A 290 7.59 9.07 10.41
C ALA A 290 6.65 9.12 9.20
N VAL A 291 5.36 9.30 9.46
CA VAL A 291 4.30 9.18 8.44
C VAL A 291 3.38 10.39 8.39
N SER A 292 2.56 10.45 7.34
CA SER A 292 1.40 11.34 7.27
C SER A 292 0.08 10.54 7.21
N GLN A 293 -0.92 10.97 6.43
CA GLN A 293 -2.23 10.33 6.36
C GLN A 293 -2.18 8.91 5.73
N ALA A 294 -3.22 8.10 6.00
CA ALA A 294 -3.37 6.73 5.51
C ALA A 294 -2.18 5.79 5.81
N ALA A 295 -1.61 5.94 7.01
CA ALA A 295 -0.48 5.17 7.48
C ALA A 295 -0.74 4.48 8.84
N PRO A 296 -1.72 3.56 8.94
CA PRO A 296 -2.14 3.02 10.24
C PRO A 296 -1.05 2.22 10.93
N TYR A 297 -0.93 2.45 12.24
CA TYR A 297 -0.10 1.66 13.16
C TYR A 297 -1.03 0.93 14.16
N ARG A 298 -1.35 -0.34 13.87
CA ARG A 298 -2.42 -1.07 14.55
C ARG A 298 -1.91 -2.30 15.28
N ARG A 299 -2.40 -2.53 16.49
CA ARG A 299 -2.13 -3.79 17.20
C ARG A 299 -0.63 -4.09 17.30
N MET A 300 0.17 -3.07 17.58
CA MET A 300 1.63 -3.20 17.67
C MET A 300 2.04 -3.33 19.14
N HIS A 301 3.18 -3.99 19.38
CA HIS A 301 3.86 -3.95 20.68
C HIS A 301 5.28 -3.45 20.50
N VAL A 302 5.50 -2.17 20.79
CA VAL A 302 6.83 -1.55 20.77
C VAL A 302 7.47 -1.74 22.14
N ARG A 303 8.45 -2.65 22.21
CA ARG A 303 9.25 -2.91 23.41
C ARG A 303 10.37 -1.89 23.53
N GLY A 304 9.98 -0.62 23.61
CA GLY A 304 10.85 0.55 23.53
C GLY A 304 10.04 1.83 23.37
N SER A 305 10.70 2.91 22.95
CA SER A 305 10.07 4.18 22.59
C SER A 305 9.67 4.22 21.12
N LEU A 306 8.86 5.21 20.73
CA LEU A 306 8.43 5.41 19.35
C LEU A 306 8.51 6.89 18.97
N GLN A 307 9.25 7.21 17.90
CA GLN A 307 9.32 8.54 17.31
C GLN A 307 8.36 8.64 16.11
N LEU A 308 7.61 9.73 16.00
CA LEU A 308 6.59 9.88 14.95
C LEU A 308 7.00 10.82 13.81
N ASP A 309 8.21 11.36 13.83
CA ASP A 309 8.76 12.21 12.77
C ASP A 309 10.21 11.83 12.43
N ASP A 310 10.75 12.52 11.44
CA ASP A 310 12.13 12.37 10.97
C ASP A 310 12.82 13.74 10.86
N GLY A 311 12.50 14.64 11.80
CA GLY A 311 13.11 15.98 11.92
C GLY A 311 12.60 17.06 10.96
N GLY A 312 11.93 16.70 9.85
CA GLY A 312 11.25 17.64 8.95
C GLY A 312 9.75 17.78 9.24
N TRP A 313 8.96 18.32 8.30
CA TRP A 313 7.50 18.43 8.48
C TRP A 313 6.81 17.06 8.44
N SER A 314 5.75 16.88 9.22
CA SER A 314 4.96 15.65 9.27
C SER A 314 3.50 15.94 9.61
N SER A 315 2.57 15.21 8.96
CA SER A 315 1.12 15.46 9.04
C SER A 315 0.33 14.16 9.21
N GLY A 316 0.80 13.32 10.13
CA GLY A 316 0.14 12.12 10.58
C GLY A 316 -1.06 12.44 11.46
N GLY A 317 -1.65 11.46 12.13
CA GLY A 317 -1.43 10.04 11.95
C GLY A 317 -2.37 9.27 12.86
N PHE A 318 -2.34 7.95 12.76
CA PHE A 318 -3.30 7.09 13.43
C PHE A 318 -2.61 5.90 14.08
N MET A 319 -2.88 5.71 15.36
CA MET A 319 -2.45 4.55 16.15
C MET A 319 -3.63 3.96 16.93
N ALA A 320 -3.81 2.64 16.85
CA ALA A 320 -4.87 1.94 17.56
C ALA A 320 -4.44 0.58 18.10
N ASP A 321 -5.10 0.14 19.18
CA ASP A 321 -4.89 -1.18 19.80
C ASP A 321 -3.42 -1.49 20.13
N THR A 322 -2.60 -0.46 20.37
CA THR A 322 -1.13 -0.58 20.39
C THR A 322 -0.59 -0.39 21.80
N LYS A 323 0.47 -1.13 22.12
CA LYS A 323 1.25 -0.96 23.34
C LYS A 323 2.64 -0.44 23.01
N VAL A 324 3.01 0.70 23.59
CA VAL A 324 4.37 1.23 23.56
C VAL A 324 4.87 1.27 24.99
N ASP A 325 5.87 0.44 25.30
CA ASP A 325 6.41 0.31 26.66
C ASP A 325 7.08 1.61 27.14
N GLY A 326 7.75 2.30 26.22
CA GLY A 326 8.46 3.55 26.46
C GLY A 326 7.63 4.80 26.18
N GLN A 327 8.33 5.85 25.76
CA GLN A 327 7.73 7.13 25.42
C GLN A 327 7.39 7.19 23.93
N VAL A 328 6.18 7.67 23.61
CA VAL A 328 5.87 8.13 22.25
C VAL A 328 6.24 9.61 22.15
N ARG A 329 7.01 9.96 21.12
CA ARG A 329 7.43 11.34 20.82
C ARG A 329 6.78 11.77 19.51
N SER A 330 5.95 12.80 19.58
CA SER A 330 5.31 13.35 18.38
C SER A 330 6.31 14.00 17.43
N GLY A 331 7.40 14.56 17.97
CA GLY A 331 8.31 15.41 17.20
C GLY A 331 7.55 16.56 16.53
N SER A 332 7.80 16.77 15.25
CA SER A 332 7.18 17.83 14.43
C SER A 332 5.73 17.57 14.01
N GLN A 333 5.15 16.41 14.33
CA GLN A 333 3.81 16.02 13.90
C GLN A 333 2.79 17.12 14.16
N GLN A 334 2.10 17.55 13.11
CA GLN A 334 1.08 18.59 13.19
C GLN A 334 -0.08 18.15 14.09
N GLN A 335 -0.54 16.91 13.92
CA GLN A 335 -1.63 16.32 14.66
C GLN A 335 -1.45 14.80 14.79
N TRP A 336 -2.21 14.14 15.66
CA TRP A 336 -2.21 12.69 15.78
C TRP A 336 -3.45 12.17 16.53
N LEU A 337 -4.01 11.03 16.12
CA LEU A 337 -4.96 10.27 16.93
C LEU A 337 -4.30 8.98 17.45
N THR A 338 -4.36 8.80 18.78
CA THR A 338 -4.13 7.50 19.41
C THR A 338 -5.41 7.03 20.10
N ARG A 339 -5.85 5.79 19.87
CA ARG A 339 -7.01 5.23 20.57
C ARG A 339 -6.77 3.82 21.09
N ASN A 340 -7.49 3.43 22.15
CA ASN A 340 -7.50 2.05 22.68
C ASN A 340 -6.09 1.46 22.86
N SER A 341 -5.18 2.26 23.41
CA SER A 341 -3.75 1.94 23.43
C SER A 341 -3.18 2.06 24.85
N GLN A 342 -1.97 1.54 25.05
CA GLN A 342 -1.22 1.65 26.30
C GLN A 342 0.14 2.28 26.00
N LEU A 343 0.42 3.43 26.59
CA LEU A 343 1.67 4.16 26.39
C LEU A 343 2.40 4.25 27.73
N GLY A 344 3.72 4.08 27.73
CA GLY A 344 4.54 4.42 28.91
C GLY A 344 4.45 5.91 29.24
N SER A 345 4.58 6.76 28.21
CA SER A 345 4.24 8.19 28.28
C SER A 345 4.12 8.80 26.88
N TRP A 346 3.62 10.04 26.80
CA TRP A 346 3.63 10.85 25.59
C TRP A 346 4.46 12.12 25.78
N ASN A 347 5.18 12.55 24.74
CA ASN A 347 5.89 13.83 24.70
C ASN A 347 5.77 14.52 23.34
N GLY A 348 5.66 15.85 23.38
CA GLY A 348 5.55 16.70 22.20
C GLY A 348 4.10 16.97 21.79
N SER A 349 3.92 18.06 21.06
CA SER A 349 2.64 18.51 20.52
C SER A 349 2.90 19.56 19.45
N ASN A 350 1.99 19.68 18.48
CA ASN A 350 1.95 20.84 17.60
C ASN A 350 0.55 21.48 17.65
N TRP A 351 -0.41 21.04 16.83
CA TRP A 351 -1.74 21.67 16.75
C TRP A 351 -2.86 20.85 17.39
N ASN A 352 -2.86 19.53 17.26
CA ASN A 352 -3.99 18.70 17.70
C ASN A 352 -3.59 17.25 18.00
N MET A 353 -3.24 16.91 19.24
CA MET A 353 -2.97 15.52 19.64
C MET A 353 -4.17 14.98 20.44
N VAL A 354 -4.81 13.94 19.91
CA VAL A 354 -6.07 13.39 20.42
C VAL A 354 -5.85 11.98 20.95
N PHE A 355 -6.37 11.73 22.15
CA PHE A 355 -6.29 10.44 22.83
C PHE A 355 -7.69 9.96 23.20
N VAL A 356 -8.04 8.73 22.82
CA VAL A 356 -9.36 8.15 23.15
C VAL A 356 -9.22 6.75 23.74
N GLY A 357 -9.56 6.58 25.02
CA GLY A 357 -9.39 5.27 25.69
C GLY A 357 -7.93 4.83 25.75
N VAL A 358 -7.00 5.76 25.98
CA VAL A 358 -5.57 5.48 26.03
C VAL A 358 -5.08 5.49 27.46
N ASN A 359 -4.57 4.34 27.91
CA ASN A 359 -3.90 4.25 29.21
C ASN A 359 -2.50 4.88 29.08
N GLY A 360 -2.14 5.80 29.99
CA GLY A 360 -0.87 6.52 29.95
C GLY A 360 -0.86 7.75 29.04
N ALA A 361 -2.02 8.16 28.50
CA ALA A 361 -2.17 9.45 27.83
C ALA A 361 -2.00 10.64 28.81
N PRO A 362 -1.55 11.81 28.32
CA PRO A 362 -1.57 13.04 29.10
C PRO A 362 -3.01 13.43 29.43
N GLY A 363 -3.20 14.28 30.46
CA GLY A 363 -4.50 14.85 30.74
C GLY A 363 -4.95 15.84 29.64
N ASN A 364 -6.25 16.10 29.56
CA ASN A 364 -6.79 17.13 28.67
C ASN A 364 -6.23 18.50 29.03
N SER A 365 -5.60 19.20 28.09
CA SER A 365 -4.94 20.50 28.32
C SER A 365 -5.08 21.48 27.17
N PHE A 366 -5.90 21.17 26.16
CA PHE A 366 -6.16 22.10 25.06
C PHE A 366 -6.61 23.46 25.60
N PRO A 367 -6.04 24.59 25.13
CA PRO A 367 -5.22 24.72 23.92
C PRO A 367 -3.71 24.56 24.11
N ASN A 368 -3.18 24.45 25.34
CA ASN A 368 -1.73 24.46 25.56
C ASN A 368 -1.26 23.56 26.74
N PRO A 369 -0.51 22.47 26.45
CA PRO A 369 -0.32 21.89 25.12
C PRO A 369 -1.66 21.41 24.54
N PRO A 370 -1.83 21.38 23.20
CA PRO A 370 -3.10 21.03 22.56
C PRO A 370 -3.37 19.52 22.60
N TYR A 371 -3.68 19.03 23.80
CA TYR A 371 -4.06 17.65 24.08
C TYR A 371 -5.56 17.57 24.35
N THR A 372 -6.25 16.82 23.50
CA THR A 372 -7.63 16.42 23.68
C THR A 372 -7.68 14.99 24.18
N THR A 373 -8.21 14.76 25.38
CA THR A 373 -8.20 13.42 26.00
C THR A 373 -9.60 12.99 26.40
N VAL A 374 -10.09 11.93 25.76
CA VAL A 374 -11.36 11.28 26.04
C VAL A 374 -11.09 9.94 26.72
N GLY A 375 -11.62 9.76 27.93
CA GLY A 375 -11.25 8.62 28.78
C GLY A 375 -11.59 7.24 28.20
N GLN A 376 -12.62 7.13 27.35
CA GLN A 376 -13.08 5.85 26.78
C GLN A 376 -13.62 6.06 25.37
N ALA A 377 -13.42 5.07 24.50
CA ALA A 377 -14.13 4.99 23.22
C ALA A 377 -15.54 4.42 23.45
N PRO A 378 -16.62 5.19 23.24
CA PRO A 378 -17.98 4.75 23.61
C PRO A 378 -18.46 3.52 22.83
N VAL A 379 -18.08 3.41 21.55
CA VAL A 379 -18.36 2.25 20.71
C VAL A 379 -17.22 2.10 19.70
N VAL A 380 -16.59 0.93 19.67
CA VAL A 380 -15.46 0.67 18.78
C VAL A 380 -15.43 -0.81 18.41
N ARG A 381 -14.80 -1.14 17.28
CA ARG A 381 -14.47 -2.51 16.91
C ARG A 381 -13.08 -2.47 16.32
N GLU A 382 -12.20 -3.39 16.72
CA GLU A 382 -10.89 -3.46 16.07
C GLU A 382 -11.00 -4.08 14.67
N LYS A 383 -10.06 -3.71 13.80
CA LYS A 383 -10.01 -4.16 12.40
C LYS A 383 -9.85 -5.69 12.33
N PRO A 384 -10.58 -6.39 11.43
CA PRO A 384 -10.27 -7.79 11.13
C PRO A 384 -8.85 -7.97 10.57
N PHE A 385 -8.19 -9.07 10.94
CA PHE A 385 -6.83 -9.35 10.50
C PHE A 385 -6.61 -10.83 10.19
N LEU A 386 -5.73 -11.09 9.22
CA LEU A 386 -5.29 -12.43 8.85
C LEU A 386 -4.30 -12.95 9.91
N TYR A 387 -4.47 -14.20 10.33
CA TYR A 387 -3.53 -14.87 11.22
C TYR A 387 -3.45 -16.37 10.91
N VAL A 388 -2.43 -17.02 11.48
CA VAL A 388 -2.22 -18.47 11.42
C VAL A 388 -2.39 -19.01 12.83
N ASP A 389 -3.26 -20.02 12.98
CA ASP A 389 -3.48 -20.66 14.28
C ASP A 389 -2.37 -21.68 14.62
N ASN A 390 -2.44 -22.24 15.82
CA ASN A 390 -1.44 -23.22 16.29
C ASN A 390 -1.40 -24.51 15.47
N ALA A 391 -2.44 -24.81 14.67
CA ALA A 391 -2.47 -25.94 13.76
C ALA A 391 -1.90 -25.59 12.37
N GLY A 392 -1.48 -24.34 12.15
CA GLY A 392 -0.97 -23.86 10.87
C GLY A 392 -2.06 -23.43 9.89
N ALA A 393 -3.33 -23.40 10.30
CA ALA A 393 -4.42 -22.98 9.43
C ALA A 393 -4.58 -21.46 9.41
N TYR A 394 -4.80 -20.93 8.20
CA TYR A 394 -5.05 -19.51 7.98
C TYR A 394 -6.50 -19.17 8.30
N ASN A 395 -6.67 -18.10 9.05
CA ASN A 395 -7.95 -17.61 9.52
C ASN A 395 -7.95 -16.07 9.46
N VAL A 396 -9.13 -15.47 9.37
CA VAL A 396 -9.34 -14.06 9.63
C VAL A 396 -10.00 -13.93 11.00
N PHE A 397 -9.31 -13.30 11.95
CA PHE A 397 -9.91 -12.95 13.23
C PHE A 397 -10.79 -11.71 13.06
N VAL A 398 -12.00 -11.76 13.58
CA VAL A 398 -13.00 -10.69 13.53
C VAL A 398 -13.27 -10.25 14.98
N PRO A 399 -12.64 -9.15 15.43
CA PRO A 399 -12.88 -8.62 16.77
C PRO A 399 -14.36 -8.25 16.99
N ALA A 400 -14.84 -8.50 18.21
CA ALA A 400 -16.19 -8.09 18.62
C ALA A 400 -16.27 -6.55 18.75
N PRO A 401 -17.47 -5.95 18.60
CA PRO A 401 -17.68 -4.58 19.04
C PRO A 401 -17.56 -4.47 20.56
N HIS A 402 -17.00 -3.35 21.02
CA HIS A 402 -16.79 -3.00 22.42
C HIS A 402 -17.42 -1.66 22.71
N SER A 403 -17.98 -1.51 23.90
CA SER A 403 -18.44 -0.23 24.42
C SER A 403 -17.53 0.24 25.53
N ASN A 404 -17.37 1.56 25.67
CA ASN A 404 -16.59 2.21 26.72
C ASN A 404 -15.16 1.65 26.83
N ALA A 405 -14.54 1.39 25.69
CA ALA A 405 -13.26 0.69 25.61
C ALA A 405 -12.09 1.60 25.99
N SER A 406 -11.11 1.05 26.72
CA SER A 406 -9.84 1.69 27.06
C SER A 406 -8.71 0.67 27.10
N GLY A 407 -7.51 1.06 26.68
CA GLY A 407 -6.38 0.17 26.52
C GLY A 407 -6.54 -0.82 25.36
N THR A 408 -5.55 -1.67 25.19
CA THR A 408 -5.52 -2.67 24.12
C THR A 408 -6.43 -3.86 24.41
N THR A 409 -6.90 -4.51 23.35
CA THR A 409 -7.76 -5.69 23.38
C THR A 409 -7.04 -6.99 23.72
N TRP A 410 -5.70 -7.01 23.67
CA TRP A 410 -4.90 -8.23 23.65
C TRP A 410 -3.87 -8.38 24.79
N THR A 411 -3.63 -7.32 25.57
CA THR A 411 -2.63 -7.38 26.67
C THR A 411 -3.10 -8.21 27.85
N ASN A 412 -4.41 -8.25 28.11
CA ASN A 412 -5.01 -8.97 29.23
C ASN A 412 -5.63 -10.32 28.83
N GLY A 413 -5.15 -10.90 27.73
CA GLY A 413 -5.65 -12.17 27.20
C GLY A 413 -6.12 -12.06 25.76
N GLN A 414 -6.77 -13.11 25.27
CA GLN A 414 -7.26 -13.14 23.90
C GLN A 414 -8.38 -12.10 23.71
N ALA A 415 -8.28 -11.30 22.66
CA ALA A 415 -9.32 -10.36 22.28
C ALA A 415 -10.65 -11.11 22.05
N ALA A 416 -11.78 -10.50 22.44
CA ALA A 416 -13.09 -11.05 22.15
C ALA A 416 -13.36 -10.97 20.64
N GLY A 417 -13.90 -12.04 20.06
CA GLY A 417 -14.16 -12.11 18.62
C GLY A 417 -14.33 -13.55 18.14
N SER A 418 -14.35 -13.70 16.82
CA SER A 418 -14.50 -15.00 16.15
C SER A 418 -13.48 -15.15 15.03
N SER A 419 -13.05 -16.38 14.76
CA SER A 419 -12.16 -16.70 13.63
C SER A 419 -12.95 -17.32 12.49
N ILE A 420 -12.80 -16.76 11.29
CA ILE A 420 -13.37 -17.31 10.06
C ILE A 420 -12.23 -18.00 9.30
N PRO A 421 -12.34 -19.29 8.96
CA PRO A 421 -11.29 -19.98 8.21
C PRO A 421 -11.14 -19.40 6.81
N ILE A 422 -9.91 -19.36 6.28
CA ILE A 422 -9.64 -18.76 4.97
C ILE A 422 -10.42 -19.44 3.83
N SER A 423 -10.84 -20.69 4.00
CA SER A 423 -11.68 -21.42 3.05
C SER A 423 -13.08 -20.82 2.86
N GLN A 424 -13.54 -19.97 3.78
CA GLN A 424 -14.78 -19.20 3.63
C GLN A 424 -14.57 -17.82 2.97
N PHE A 425 -13.36 -17.54 2.48
CA PHE A 425 -13.05 -16.34 1.70
C PHE A 425 -12.82 -16.70 0.24
N SER A 426 -13.35 -15.89 -0.66
CA SER A 426 -12.82 -15.80 -2.03
C SER A 426 -11.61 -14.88 -2.01
N ILE A 427 -10.46 -15.42 -2.40
CA ILE A 427 -9.20 -14.68 -2.55
C ILE A 427 -9.21 -14.03 -3.94
N ALA A 428 -9.59 -12.76 -3.99
CA ALA A 428 -9.63 -11.98 -5.21
C ALA A 428 -8.21 -11.55 -5.63
N LYS A 429 -7.97 -11.52 -6.94
CA LYS A 429 -6.72 -11.06 -7.55
C LYS A 429 -6.96 -10.00 -8.61
N PRO A 430 -5.99 -9.11 -8.88
CA PRO A 430 -6.09 -8.17 -10.00
C PRO A 430 -6.44 -8.90 -11.30
N GLY A 431 -7.43 -8.36 -12.03
CA GLY A 431 -8.02 -8.99 -13.22
C GLY A 431 -9.33 -9.75 -12.96
N ASP A 432 -9.68 -10.03 -11.70
CA ASP A 432 -11.00 -10.55 -11.35
C ASP A 432 -12.08 -9.49 -11.60
N SER A 433 -13.13 -9.88 -12.33
CA SER A 433 -14.25 -8.98 -12.62
C SER A 433 -15.16 -8.79 -11.42
N ALA A 434 -15.84 -7.64 -11.36
CA ALA A 434 -16.90 -7.38 -10.38
C ALA A 434 -17.97 -8.49 -10.37
N ALA A 435 -18.32 -9.06 -11.54
CA ALA A 435 -19.26 -10.17 -11.64
C ALA A 435 -18.76 -11.45 -10.92
N LYS A 436 -17.47 -11.80 -11.08
CA LYS A 436 -16.86 -12.93 -10.37
C LYS A 436 -16.86 -12.69 -8.86
N ILE A 437 -16.52 -11.48 -8.44
CA ILE A 437 -16.50 -11.09 -7.03
C ILE A 437 -17.91 -11.15 -6.42
N ASN A 438 -18.91 -10.58 -7.11
CA ASN A 438 -20.30 -10.62 -6.68
C ASN A 438 -20.84 -12.06 -6.60
N ALA A 439 -20.51 -12.92 -7.56
CA ALA A 439 -20.91 -14.33 -7.52
C ALA A 439 -20.38 -15.06 -6.27
N ALA A 440 -19.16 -14.73 -5.81
CA ALA A 440 -18.61 -15.29 -4.57
C ALA A 440 -19.35 -14.77 -3.32
N LEU A 441 -19.70 -13.47 -3.30
CA LEU A 441 -20.51 -12.88 -2.23
C LEU A 441 -21.90 -13.53 -2.16
N ASP A 442 -22.56 -13.70 -3.31
CA ASP A 442 -23.87 -14.36 -3.44
C ASP A 442 -23.82 -15.83 -3.01
N ALA A 443 -22.68 -16.50 -3.24
CA ALA A 443 -22.43 -17.87 -2.78
C ALA A 443 -22.13 -17.99 -1.28
N GLY A 444 -22.18 -16.89 -0.51
CA GLY A 444 -21.97 -16.91 0.94
C GLY A 444 -20.52 -16.72 1.39
N GLN A 445 -19.58 -16.44 0.48
CA GLN A 445 -18.18 -16.22 0.85
C GLN A 445 -17.93 -14.79 1.33
N ASN A 446 -16.90 -14.62 2.16
CA ASN A 446 -16.27 -13.33 2.43
C ASN A 446 -15.24 -13.01 1.33
N LEU A 447 -14.66 -11.82 1.36
CA LEU A 447 -13.66 -11.40 0.36
C LEU A 447 -12.33 -11.02 1.00
N LEU A 448 -11.26 -11.51 0.39
CA LEU A 448 -9.90 -11.05 0.66
C LEU A 448 -9.30 -10.56 -0.65
N PHE A 449 -8.95 -9.27 -0.72
CA PHE A 449 -8.29 -8.66 -1.87
C PHE A 449 -6.78 -8.75 -1.67
N THR A 450 -6.12 -9.49 -2.56
CA THR A 450 -4.64 -9.54 -2.59
C THR A 450 -4.07 -8.20 -3.11
N PRO A 451 -2.80 -7.87 -2.81
CA PRO A 451 -2.22 -6.58 -3.18
C PRO A 451 -2.20 -6.36 -4.70
N GLY A 452 -2.83 -5.28 -5.14
CA GLY A 452 -2.83 -4.83 -6.53
C GLY A 452 -3.96 -3.84 -6.82
N ILE A 453 -4.11 -3.46 -8.08
CA ILE A 453 -5.16 -2.56 -8.57
C ILE A 453 -6.23 -3.37 -9.31
N TYR A 454 -7.48 -3.20 -8.92
CA TYR A 454 -8.64 -3.89 -9.46
C TYR A 454 -9.45 -2.88 -10.28
N HIS A 455 -9.40 -3.05 -11.59
CA HIS A 455 -10.21 -2.28 -12.52
C HIS A 455 -11.62 -2.85 -12.60
N LEU A 456 -12.62 -2.03 -12.29
CA LEU A 456 -14.02 -2.43 -12.14
C LEU A 456 -14.89 -1.71 -13.15
N THR A 457 -15.73 -2.49 -13.84
CA THR A 457 -16.77 -1.98 -14.76
C THR A 457 -18.18 -2.12 -14.19
N ASP A 458 -18.31 -2.66 -12.98
CA ASP A 458 -19.58 -2.78 -12.26
C ASP A 458 -19.31 -2.72 -10.75
N THR A 459 -20.36 -2.46 -9.98
CA THR A 459 -20.33 -2.33 -8.53
C THR A 459 -20.15 -3.68 -7.84
N ILE A 460 -19.26 -3.75 -6.85
CA ILE A 460 -19.23 -4.84 -5.87
C ILE A 460 -20.36 -4.62 -4.86
N ARG A 461 -21.28 -5.58 -4.72
CA ARG A 461 -22.52 -5.46 -3.94
C ARG A 461 -22.46 -6.36 -2.72
N VAL A 462 -22.28 -5.77 -1.54
CA VAL A 462 -22.24 -6.50 -0.27
C VAL A 462 -23.62 -6.48 0.36
N THR A 463 -24.37 -7.56 0.17
CA THR A 463 -25.78 -7.66 0.59
C THR A 463 -25.98 -8.54 1.82
N ARG A 464 -25.02 -9.39 2.15
CA ARG A 464 -25.14 -10.35 3.26
C ARG A 464 -24.64 -9.73 4.58
N PRO A 465 -25.41 -9.83 5.68
CA PRO A 465 -24.94 -9.45 7.01
C PRO A 465 -23.63 -10.15 7.38
N ASN A 466 -22.83 -9.53 8.24
CA ASN A 466 -21.56 -10.06 8.74
C ASN A 466 -20.46 -10.33 7.70
N THR A 467 -20.64 -9.92 6.44
CA THR A 467 -19.62 -10.09 5.41
C THR A 467 -18.35 -9.31 5.76
N VAL A 468 -17.20 -9.95 5.61
CA VAL A 468 -15.87 -9.34 5.76
C VAL A 468 -15.25 -9.11 4.37
N LEU A 469 -14.84 -7.87 4.12
CA LEU A 469 -14.03 -7.46 2.97
C LEU A 469 -12.69 -6.97 3.53
N LEU A 470 -11.63 -7.74 3.30
CA LEU A 470 -10.28 -7.45 3.81
C LEU A 470 -9.31 -7.23 2.65
N GLY A 471 -8.74 -6.04 2.53
CA GLY A 471 -7.65 -5.74 1.63
C GLY A 471 -6.29 -5.96 2.28
N LEU A 472 -5.36 -6.50 1.50
CA LEU A 472 -3.95 -6.63 1.85
C LEU A 472 -3.11 -5.67 1.00
N GLY A 473 -2.07 -5.11 1.59
CA GLY A 473 -1.06 -4.32 0.87
C GLY A 473 -1.66 -3.12 0.13
N LEU A 474 -2.65 -2.46 0.72
CA LEU A 474 -3.36 -1.31 0.14
C LEU A 474 -4.02 -1.68 -1.21
N ALA A 475 -4.69 -2.85 -1.26
CA ALA A 475 -5.48 -3.27 -2.41
C ALA A 475 -6.41 -2.13 -2.85
N THR A 476 -6.35 -1.82 -4.16
CA THR A 476 -6.93 -0.60 -4.72
C THR A 476 -8.06 -0.95 -5.68
N LEU A 477 -9.23 -0.33 -5.54
CA LEU A 477 -10.37 -0.50 -6.44
C LEU A 477 -10.54 0.76 -7.29
N THR A 478 -10.57 0.58 -8.61
CA THR A 478 -10.68 1.69 -9.59
C THR A 478 -11.88 1.47 -10.52
N PRO A 479 -12.90 2.34 -10.50
CA PRO A 479 -14.03 2.24 -11.41
C PRO A 479 -13.69 2.86 -12.78
N ASP A 480 -13.70 2.06 -13.84
CA ASP A 480 -13.30 2.50 -15.18
C ASP A 480 -14.37 3.34 -15.89
N ASN A 481 -15.64 3.03 -15.63
CA ASN A 481 -16.79 3.57 -16.35
C ASN A 481 -17.66 4.52 -15.50
N GLY A 482 -17.11 5.04 -14.40
CA GLY A 482 -17.85 5.96 -13.51
C GLY A 482 -18.90 5.26 -12.63
N SER A 483 -18.80 3.93 -12.47
CA SER A 483 -19.61 3.18 -11.52
C SER A 483 -19.18 3.46 -10.08
N THR A 484 -20.06 3.18 -9.11
CA THR A 484 -19.65 3.10 -7.70
C THR A 484 -18.95 1.76 -7.48
N PRO A 485 -17.64 1.71 -7.19
CA PRO A 485 -16.90 0.45 -7.11
C PRO A 485 -17.40 -0.47 -6.01
N ILE A 486 -17.92 0.06 -4.90
CA ILE A 486 -18.45 -0.75 -3.79
C ILE A 486 -19.74 -0.15 -3.19
N SER A 487 -20.72 -1.01 -2.95
CA SER A 487 -21.93 -0.70 -2.20
C SER A 487 -22.17 -1.75 -1.13
N VAL A 488 -22.54 -1.30 0.07
CA VAL A 488 -22.96 -2.15 1.19
C VAL A 488 -24.45 -1.90 1.42
N ALA A 489 -25.24 -2.98 1.48
CA ALA A 489 -26.67 -2.89 1.79
C ALA A 489 -26.90 -2.45 3.25
N ASP A 490 -28.14 -2.07 3.59
CA ASP A 490 -28.53 -1.72 4.95
C ASP A 490 -28.67 -2.99 5.83
N VAL A 491 -27.53 -3.59 6.17
CA VAL A 491 -27.43 -4.88 6.87
C VAL A 491 -26.42 -4.82 8.01
N ASP A 492 -26.63 -5.68 9.01
CA ASP A 492 -25.78 -5.76 10.18
C ASP A 492 -24.35 -6.17 9.84
N GLY A 493 -23.41 -5.56 10.55
CA GLY A 493 -22.14 -6.18 10.85
C GLY A 493 -21.21 -6.37 9.66
N VAL A 494 -21.35 -5.64 8.56
CA VAL A 494 -20.35 -5.70 7.48
C VAL A 494 -19.05 -5.07 7.96
N LYS A 495 -17.90 -5.68 7.63
CA LYS A 495 -16.57 -5.14 7.94
C LYS A 495 -15.86 -4.88 6.62
N VAL A 496 -15.55 -3.62 6.30
CA VAL A 496 -14.70 -3.26 5.16
C VAL A 496 -13.38 -2.73 5.72
N ALA A 497 -12.26 -3.32 5.30
CA ALA A 497 -10.96 -3.07 5.91
C ALA A 497 -9.82 -3.04 4.89
N GLY A 498 -8.94 -2.03 4.97
CA GLY A 498 -7.66 -2.00 4.24
C GLY A 498 -7.77 -1.81 2.72
N LEU A 499 -8.69 -0.96 2.27
CA LEU A 499 -8.93 -0.70 0.84
C LEU A 499 -8.64 0.76 0.49
N LEU A 500 -8.03 0.97 -0.68
CA LEU A 500 -7.97 2.27 -1.34
C LEU A 500 -8.98 2.29 -2.49
N LEU A 501 -9.86 3.28 -2.52
CA LEU A 501 -10.77 3.54 -3.63
C LEU A 501 -10.21 4.68 -4.45
N ASP A 502 -9.77 4.38 -5.66
CA ASP A 502 -9.08 5.33 -6.52
C ASP A 502 -9.96 5.68 -7.72
N ALA A 503 -10.38 6.94 -7.83
CA ALA A 503 -11.32 7.37 -8.85
C ALA A 503 -10.73 7.22 -10.26
N GLY A 504 -11.50 6.61 -11.16
CA GLY A 504 -11.17 6.59 -12.59
C GLY A 504 -11.39 7.94 -13.28
N GLN A 505 -10.98 8.02 -14.53
CA GLN A 505 -11.12 9.22 -15.37
C GLN A 505 -12.58 9.65 -15.59
N THR A 506 -13.48 8.67 -15.70
CA THR A 506 -14.92 8.89 -15.81
C THR A 506 -15.49 9.23 -14.44
N ASN A 507 -16.21 10.35 -14.35
CA ASN A 507 -16.78 10.79 -13.08
C ASN A 507 -17.73 9.74 -12.48
N SER A 508 -17.39 9.25 -11.31
CA SER A 508 -18.29 8.42 -10.50
C SER A 508 -19.21 9.31 -9.65
N PRO A 509 -20.53 9.11 -9.61
CA PRO A 509 -21.39 9.86 -8.70
C PRO A 509 -20.96 9.68 -7.23
N LEU A 510 -20.51 8.48 -6.90
CA LEU A 510 -20.09 8.08 -5.57
C LEU A 510 -19.02 6.98 -5.66
N LEU A 511 -17.97 7.01 -4.82
CA LEU A 511 -17.00 5.91 -4.76
C LEU A 511 -17.43 4.78 -3.80
N MET A 512 -18.07 5.10 -2.68
CA MET A 512 -18.59 4.09 -1.75
C MET A 512 -19.92 4.48 -1.14
N GLN A 513 -20.84 3.51 -1.07
CA GLN A 513 -22.12 3.63 -0.39
C GLN A 513 -22.25 2.62 0.75
N VAL A 514 -22.68 3.06 1.93
CA VAL A 514 -23.07 2.20 3.05
C VAL A 514 -24.53 2.44 3.40
N GLY A 515 -25.39 1.46 3.12
CA GLY A 515 -26.84 1.61 3.17
C GLY A 515 -27.38 2.38 1.96
N ALA A 516 -28.59 2.06 1.52
CA ALA A 516 -29.27 2.83 0.48
C ALA A 516 -29.77 4.17 1.04
N PRO A 517 -29.98 5.21 0.21
CA PRO A 517 -30.57 6.46 0.69
C PRO A 517 -31.94 6.21 1.34
N GLY A 518 -32.18 6.80 2.50
CA GLY A 518 -33.39 6.54 3.30
C GLY A 518 -33.34 5.28 4.16
N SER A 519 -32.16 4.69 4.37
CA SER A 519 -31.94 3.64 5.38
C SER A 519 -32.37 4.12 6.77
N THR A 520 -33.06 3.25 7.51
CA THR A 520 -33.58 3.57 8.86
C THR A 520 -33.37 2.43 9.86
N ALA A 521 -32.76 1.32 9.47
CA ALA A 521 -32.54 0.19 10.38
C ALA A 521 -31.58 0.60 11.52
N ASP A 522 -31.82 0.08 12.72
CA ASP A 522 -30.87 0.21 13.83
C ASP A 522 -29.90 -0.96 13.81
N HIS A 523 -28.61 -0.66 13.81
CA HIS A 523 -27.51 -1.62 13.79
C HIS A 523 -26.65 -1.53 15.05
N SER A 524 -27.16 -0.90 16.12
CA SER A 524 -26.41 -0.63 17.37
C SER A 524 -25.75 -1.88 17.99
N ALA A 525 -26.38 -3.05 17.89
CA ALA A 525 -25.86 -4.30 18.44
C ALA A 525 -24.73 -4.92 17.61
N ASN A 526 -24.72 -4.68 16.30
CA ASN A 526 -23.71 -5.23 15.38
C ASN A 526 -23.52 -4.27 14.19
N PRO A 527 -22.86 -3.12 14.43
CA PRO A 527 -22.78 -2.08 13.42
C PRO A 527 -21.92 -2.52 12.25
N THR A 528 -22.18 -1.98 11.06
CA THR A 528 -21.20 -2.00 9.97
C THR A 528 -20.00 -1.13 10.34
N SER A 529 -18.78 -1.54 9.99
CA SER A 529 -17.56 -0.77 10.28
C SER A 529 -16.60 -0.69 9.11
N LEU A 530 -15.98 0.48 8.96
CA LEU A 530 -14.97 0.80 7.96
C LEU A 530 -13.62 1.03 8.66
N HIS A 531 -12.59 0.33 8.23
CA HIS A 531 -11.25 0.40 8.82
C HIS A 531 -10.18 0.64 7.77
N ASP A 532 -9.38 1.69 7.91
CA ASP A 532 -8.31 1.96 6.93
C ASP A 532 -8.85 1.98 5.49
N VAL A 533 -10.00 2.66 5.31
CA VAL A 533 -10.65 2.82 4.01
C VAL A 533 -10.30 4.21 3.49
N PHE A 534 -9.56 4.23 2.40
CA PHE A 534 -8.96 5.44 1.84
C PHE A 534 -9.57 5.75 0.47
N PHE A 535 -9.58 7.02 0.10
CA PHE A 535 -10.12 7.50 -1.17
C PHE A 535 -9.15 8.46 -1.80
N ARG A 536 -8.92 8.29 -3.11
CA ARG A 536 -8.08 9.17 -3.91
C ARG A 536 -8.82 9.62 -5.17
N ILE A 537 -8.75 10.92 -5.45
CA ILE A 537 -9.30 11.52 -6.68
C ILE A 537 -8.20 12.35 -7.35
N GLY A 538 -7.52 11.75 -8.32
CA GLY A 538 -6.36 12.35 -9.01
C GLY A 538 -5.01 11.91 -8.42
N GLY A 539 -3.92 12.52 -8.90
CA GLY A 539 -2.55 12.29 -8.42
C GLY A 539 -1.80 11.20 -9.19
N ALA A 540 -2.45 10.07 -9.48
CA ALA A 540 -1.91 9.00 -10.34
C ALA A 540 -2.42 9.08 -11.80
N GLY A 541 -2.92 10.25 -12.20
CA GLY A 541 -3.69 10.46 -13.43
C GLY A 541 -4.98 11.21 -13.15
N VAL A 542 -5.80 11.44 -14.18
CA VAL A 542 -7.09 12.11 -14.00
C VAL A 542 -8.06 11.17 -13.30
N GLY A 543 -8.51 11.53 -12.10
CA GLY A 543 -9.58 10.85 -11.38
C GLY A 543 -10.72 11.82 -11.08
N ARG A 544 -11.99 11.38 -11.18
CA ARG A 544 -13.16 12.22 -10.89
C ARG A 544 -14.23 11.46 -10.13
N ALA A 545 -14.75 12.07 -9.08
CA ALA A 545 -15.97 11.60 -8.44
C ALA A 545 -16.74 12.77 -7.85
N THR A 546 -18.07 12.75 -7.91
CA THR A 546 -18.88 13.80 -7.28
C THR A 546 -18.78 13.72 -5.76
N GLN A 547 -18.88 12.51 -5.21
CA GLN A 547 -18.75 12.23 -3.78
C GLN A 547 -17.83 11.03 -3.56
N SER A 548 -17.05 11.02 -2.49
CA SER A 548 -16.23 9.84 -2.15
C SER A 548 -17.04 8.83 -1.35
N LEU A 549 -17.68 9.22 -0.25
CA LEU A 549 -18.36 8.31 0.66
C LEU A 549 -19.72 8.84 1.11
N ALA A 550 -20.76 8.00 1.04
CA ALA A 550 -22.06 8.24 1.62
C ALA A 550 -22.40 7.13 2.62
N ILE A 551 -22.68 7.51 3.87
CA ILE A 551 -23.09 6.62 4.95
C ILE A 551 -24.55 6.91 5.28
N ASN A 552 -25.43 6.02 4.84
CA ASN A 552 -26.86 6.08 5.07
C ASN A 552 -27.31 5.19 6.23
N SER A 553 -26.67 4.04 6.43
CA SER A 553 -26.97 3.16 7.55
C SER A 553 -26.68 3.82 8.90
N ASN A 554 -27.54 3.57 9.88
CA ASN A 554 -27.32 4.03 11.25
C ASN A 554 -26.17 3.26 11.92
N ASN A 555 -25.63 3.84 12.99
CA ASN A 555 -24.66 3.24 13.91
C ASN A 555 -23.31 2.83 13.29
N VAL A 556 -23.04 3.18 12.03
CA VAL A 556 -21.78 2.84 11.35
C VAL A 556 -20.58 3.38 12.15
N ILE A 557 -19.56 2.53 12.28
CA ILE A 557 -18.28 2.92 12.89
C ILE A 557 -17.27 3.14 11.75
N GLY A 558 -16.87 4.38 11.50
CA GLY A 558 -15.70 4.67 10.70
C GLY A 558 -14.48 4.80 11.61
N ASP A 559 -13.43 4.05 11.32
CA ASP A 559 -12.23 4.00 12.13
C ASP A 559 -10.99 4.07 11.24
N HIS A 560 -10.40 5.26 11.20
CA HIS A 560 -9.37 5.68 10.27
C HIS A 560 -9.83 5.70 8.81
N MET A 561 -10.11 6.91 8.32
CA MET A 561 -10.40 7.15 6.91
C MET A 561 -9.62 8.36 6.42
N TRP A 562 -9.15 8.28 5.19
CA TRP A 562 -8.61 9.43 4.48
C TRP A 562 -9.31 9.59 3.16
N LEU A 563 -10.02 10.70 3.01
CA LEU A 563 -10.72 11.07 1.80
C LEU A 563 -9.97 12.24 1.17
N TRP A 564 -9.25 11.98 0.08
CA TRP A 564 -8.30 12.94 -0.47
C TRP A 564 -8.60 13.23 -1.94
N ARG A 565 -9.04 14.47 -2.22
CA ARG A 565 -8.93 15.02 -3.56
C ARG A 565 -7.48 15.47 -3.74
N ALA A 566 -6.79 14.91 -4.74
CA ALA A 566 -5.37 15.12 -4.87
C ALA A 566 -5.01 16.62 -5.04
N ASP A 567 -4.03 17.09 -4.26
CA ASP A 567 -3.44 18.43 -4.36
C ASP A 567 -2.13 18.45 -5.18
N HIS A 568 -1.53 17.28 -5.41
CA HIS A 568 -0.31 17.10 -6.20
C HIS A 568 -0.30 15.77 -6.98
N GLY A 569 0.67 15.64 -7.90
CA GLY A 569 0.78 14.52 -8.83
C GLY A 569 0.11 14.82 -10.18
N ASP A 570 -0.05 13.77 -10.98
CA ASP A 570 -0.63 13.88 -12.33
C ASP A 570 -2.15 14.01 -12.28
N GLY A 571 -2.72 14.76 -13.23
CA GLY A 571 -4.17 14.90 -13.37
C GLY A 571 -4.83 15.75 -12.27
N VAL A 572 -4.09 16.64 -11.62
CA VAL A 572 -4.59 17.53 -10.57
C VAL A 572 -4.91 18.93 -11.09
N GLY A 573 -5.98 19.52 -10.58
CA GLY A 573 -6.37 20.91 -10.79
C GLY A 573 -7.87 21.14 -10.70
N TRP A 574 -8.28 22.39 -10.53
CA TRP A 574 -9.68 22.77 -10.25
C TRP A 574 -10.70 22.21 -11.26
N GLY A 575 -10.35 22.17 -12.54
CA GLY A 575 -11.18 21.58 -13.61
C GLY A 575 -10.81 20.14 -13.99
N THR A 576 -9.79 19.56 -13.35
CA THR A 576 -9.18 18.29 -13.75
C THR A 576 -9.71 17.15 -12.90
N ASN A 577 -9.34 17.09 -11.61
CA ASN A 577 -9.78 16.09 -10.65
C ASN A 577 -10.95 16.58 -9.80
N THR A 578 -12.06 16.91 -10.47
CA THR A 578 -13.23 17.50 -9.83
C THR A 578 -13.83 16.56 -8.79
N ALA A 579 -14.10 17.09 -7.59
CA ALA A 579 -14.83 16.41 -6.53
C ALA A 579 -15.56 17.37 -5.61
N ALA A 580 -16.87 17.18 -5.45
CA ALA A 580 -17.70 18.11 -4.68
C ALA A 580 -17.55 17.88 -3.17
N ASN A 581 -17.75 16.66 -2.68
CA ASN A 581 -17.72 16.36 -1.25
C ASN A 581 -16.93 15.08 -0.94
N GLY A 582 -16.27 15.05 0.21
CA GLY A 582 -15.60 13.85 0.70
C GLY A 582 -16.60 12.90 1.33
N LEU A 583 -17.21 13.32 2.43
CA LEU A 583 -18.07 12.47 3.25
C LEU A 583 -19.46 13.08 3.42
N ILE A 584 -20.49 12.27 3.21
CA ILE A 584 -21.87 12.58 3.60
C ILE A 584 -22.38 11.52 4.57
N VAL A 585 -22.80 11.94 5.76
CA VAL A 585 -23.37 11.08 6.79
C VAL A 585 -24.85 11.39 6.94
N ASN A 586 -25.71 10.49 6.47
CA ASN A 586 -27.16 10.55 6.62
C ASN A 586 -27.66 9.69 7.78
N GLY A 587 -26.99 8.60 8.09
CA GLY A 587 -27.36 7.71 9.19
C GLY A 587 -27.21 8.35 10.57
N ASP A 588 -28.11 7.99 11.48
CA ASP A 588 -28.07 8.37 12.88
C ASP A 588 -27.03 7.54 13.65
N ASN A 589 -26.51 8.10 14.74
CA ASN A 589 -25.58 7.45 15.68
C ASN A 589 -24.28 6.94 15.06
N VAL A 590 -23.88 7.47 13.91
CA VAL A 590 -22.59 7.18 13.26
C VAL A 590 -21.44 7.71 14.12
N THR A 591 -20.40 6.91 14.30
CA THR A 591 -19.20 7.26 15.08
C THR A 591 -17.96 7.21 14.19
N MET A 592 -17.15 8.26 14.23
CA MET A 592 -15.91 8.42 13.48
C MET A 592 -14.72 8.54 14.42
N TYR A 593 -13.68 7.75 14.17
CA TYR A 593 -12.35 7.88 14.79
C TYR A 593 -11.33 8.16 13.69
N GLY A 594 -10.52 9.21 13.81
CA GLY A 594 -9.42 9.45 12.88
C GLY A 594 -9.94 9.80 11.49
N LEU A 595 -10.73 10.88 11.39
CA LEU A 595 -11.32 11.32 10.13
C LEU A 595 -10.43 12.38 9.46
N PHE A 596 -9.86 12.04 8.31
CA PHE A 596 -9.04 12.93 7.49
C PHE A 596 -9.78 13.19 6.16
N VAL A 597 -10.10 14.44 5.84
CA VAL A 597 -10.84 14.78 4.60
C VAL A 597 -10.29 16.06 4.01
N GLU A 598 -9.83 16.04 2.75
CA GLU A 598 -9.01 17.13 2.22
C GLU A 598 -9.35 17.52 0.77
N HIS A 599 -9.24 18.83 0.51
CA HIS A 599 -9.21 19.51 -0.77
C HIS A 599 -10.43 19.40 -1.69
N TYR A 600 -11.59 18.95 -1.20
CA TYR A 600 -12.83 18.93 -1.99
C TYR A 600 -13.30 20.36 -2.36
N GLN A 601 -14.04 20.47 -3.46
CA GLN A 601 -14.43 21.76 -4.04
C GLN A 601 -15.63 22.41 -3.32
N GLN A 602 -16.40 21.65 -2.55
CA GLN A 602 -17.49 22.13 -1.70
C GLN A 602 -17.25 21.74 -0.24
N TYR A 603 -18.30 21.46 0.54
CA TYR A 603 -18.16 20.95 1.90
C TYR A 603 -17.36 19.65 1.90
N GLN A 604 -16.36 19.57 2.76
CA GLN A 604 -15.49 18.38 2.86
C GLN A 604 -16.29 17.26 3.53
N VAL A 605 -16.97 17.59 4.64
CA VAL A 605 -17.90 16.71 5.37
C VAL A 605 -19.26 17.38 5.49
N ILE A 606 -20.32 16.61 5.22
CA ILE A 606 -21.72 16.96 5.51
C ILE A 606 -22.31 15.92 6.46
N TRP A 607 -22.87 16.37 7.57
CA TRP A 607 -23.50 15.52 8.58
C TRP A 607 -24.98 15.87 8.75
N ASN A 608 -25.84 14.95 8.36
CA ASN A 608 -27.30 15.09 8.35
C ASN A 608 -27.98 14.26 9.46
N GLY A 609 -27.36 13.17 9.93
CA GLY A 609 -27.90 12.30 10.98
C GLY A 609 -27.68 12.83 12.40
N ASN A 610 -28.60 12.50 13.32
CA ASN A 610 -28.51 12.80 14.75
C ASN A 610 -27.59 11.83 15.50
N GLY A 611 -27.13 12.21 16.69
CA GLY A 611 -26.30 11.38 17.56
C GLY A 611 -24.90 11.13 17.03
N GLY A 612 -24.50 11.84 15.98
CA GLY A 612 -23.19 11.68 15.35
C GLY A 612 -22.04 12.05 16.28
N ARG A 613 -20.96 11.27 16.24
CA ARG A 613 -19.76 11.49 17.05
C ARG A 613 -18.50 11.46 16.21
N THR A 614 -17.63 12.46 16.37
CA THR A 614 -16.31 12.49 15.71
C THR A 614 -15.20 12.67 16.73
N TYR A 615 -14.28 11.72 16.78
CA TYR A 615 -13.07 11.79 17.59
C TYR A 615 -11.89 11.93 16.67
N PHE A 616 -11.25 13.11 16.75
CA PHE A 616 -10.25 13.58 15.81
C PHE A 616 -10.80 13.88 14.41
N PHE A 617 -10.59 15.11 13.96
CA PHE A 617 -10.79 15.51 12.57
C PHE A 617 -9.58 16.32 12.09
N GLN A 618 -9.11 16.02 10.88
CA GLN A 618 -8.12 16.83 10.18
C GLN A 618 -8.64 17.15 8.78
N ASN A 619 -8.42 18.39 8.36
CA ASN A 619 -8.77 18.88 7.06
C ASN A 619 -7.76 19.90 6.54
N GLU A 620 -7.53 19.85 5.24
CA GLU A 620 -7.04 20.96 4.45
C GLU A 620 -8.08 21.39 3.40
N MET A 621 -8.31 22.70 3.27
CA MET A 621 -9.16 23.28 2.23
C MET A 621 -8.49 23.14 0.85
N PRO A 622 -9.23 23.20 -0.28
CA PRO A 622 -8.62 23.11 -1.60
C PRO A 622 -7.63 24.25 -1.81
N TYR A 623 -6.43 23.94 -2.30
CA TYR A 623 -5.39 24.95 -2.56
C TYR A 623 -5.65 25.75 -3.83
N ASP A 624 -6.44 25.17 -4.72
CA ASP A 624 -6.61 25.54 -6.12
C ASP A 624 -7.94 26.23 -6.51
N PRO A 625 -8.76 26.82 -5.61
CA PRO A 625 -9.79 27.77 -6.04
C PRO A 625 -9.18 28.88 -6.89
N PRO A 626 -9.64 29.11 -8.14
CA PRO A 626 -8.98 30.07 -9.03
C PRO A 626 -9.21 31.52 -8.60
N ASN A 627 -10.33 31.80 -7.96
CA ASN A 627 -10.68 33.10 -7.38
C ASN A 627 -11.87 32.93 -6.42
N GLN A 628 -12.16 33.98 -5.65
CA GLN A 628 -13.27 33.95 -4.69
C GLN A 628 -14.61 33.67 -5.36
N GLY A 629 -14.88 34.23 -6.54
CA GLY A 629 -16.15 34.06 -7.26
C GLY A 629 -16.43 32.61 -7.67
N ALA A 630 -15.37 31.85 -7.99
CA ALA A 630 -15.48 30.41 -8.30
C ALA A 630 -15.71 29.53 -7.06
N TRP A 631 -15.45 30.06 -5.86
CA TRP A 631 -15.59 29.34 -4.59
C TRP A 631 -16.45 30.15 -3.61
N MET A 632 -17.70 30.34 -4.00
CA MET A 632 -18.77 30.87 -3.17
C MET A 632 -19.81 29.79 -2.91
N ASN A 633 -20.41 29.82 -1.73
CA ASN A 633 -21.59 29.04 -1.37
C ASN A 633 -22.76 30.00 -1.14
N GLY A 634 -23.48 30.33 -2.23
CA GLY A 634 -24.45 31.42 -2.22
C GLY A 634 -23.78 32.74 -1.83
N GLY A 635 -24.21 33.35 -0.71
CA GLY A 635 -23.59 34.56 -0.17
C GLY A 635 -22.37 34.34 0.73
N THR A 636 -22.03 33.09 1.04
CA THR A 636 -20.91 32.73 1.94
C THR A 636 -19.63 32.52 1.15
N GLN A 637 -18.51 33.06 1.63
CA GLN A 637 -17.19 32.84 1.04
C GLN A 637 -16.70 31.41 1.34
N GLY A 638 -16.48 30.62 0.30
CA GLY A 638 -16.06 29.22 0.41
C GLY A 638 -17.09 28.30 1.04
N TYR A 639 -16.65 27.08 1.32
CA TYR A 639 -17.43 26.02 1.96
C TYR A 639 -16.71 25.58 3.24
N ALA A 640 -17.48 25.29 4.29
CA ALA A 640 -16.92 24.79 5.53
C ALA A 640 -16.25 23.41 5.34
N ALA A 641 -15.20 23.15 6.11
CA ALA A 641 -14.61 21.82 6.21
C ALA A 641 -15.60 20.81 6.79
N TYR A 642 -16.42 21.23 7.76
CA TYR A 642 -17.40 20.36 8.39
C TYR A 642 -18.73 21.08 8.55
N LYS A 643 -19.76 20.57 7.87
CA LYS A 643 -21.14 21.06 7.96
C LYS A 643 -21.99 20.08 8.75
N VAL A 644 -22.56 20.51 9.87
CA VAL A 644 -23.70 19.82 10.51
C VAL A 644 -24.98 20.46 10.01
N ALA A 645 -25.92 19.69 9.47
CA ALA A 645 -27.16 20.22 8.93
C ALA A 645 -28.00 20.95 9.99
N ASN A 646 -28.75 21.97 9.57
CA ASN A 646 -29.53 22.81 10.48
C ASN A 646 -30.65 22.06 11.21
N SER A 647 -31.07 20.91 10.67
CA SER A 647 -32.07 20.02 11.26
C SER A 647 -31.52 19.09 12.35
N VAL A 648 -30.20 18.97 12.49
CA VAL A 648 -29.58 18.10 13.49
C VAL A 648 -29.73 18.72 14.88
N THR A 649 -30.15 17.90 15.82
CA THR A 649 -30.39 18.30 17.22
C THR A 649 -29.37 17.68 18.18
N SER A 650 -28.65 16.63 17.76
CA SER A 650 -27.61 15.99 18.54
C SER A 650 -26.38 15.67 17.68
N HIS A 651 -25.22 16.20 18.05
CA HIS A 651 -23.94 15.91 17.42
C HIS A 651 -22.80 16.26 18.39
N GLU A 652 -21.70 15.52 18.38
CA GLU A 652 -20.56 15.86 19.23
C GLU A 652 -19.20 15.54 18.60
N ALA A 653 -18.24 16.47 18.69
CA ALA A 653 -16.92 16.26 18.10
C ALA A 653 -15.78 16.76 19.00
N TRP A 654 -14.63 16.07 18.96
CA TRP A 654 -13.45 16.35 19.80
C TRP A 654 -12.17 16.40 18.97
N GLY A 655 -11.37 17.44 19.16
CA GLY A 655 -10.04 17.59 18.56
C GLY A 655 -10.11 17.76 17.04
N LEU A 656 -10.50 18.94 16.57
CA LEU A 656 -10.73 19.21 15.15
C LEU A 656 -9.75 20.25 14.59
N GLY A 657 -9.10 19.93 13.47
CA GLY A 657 -8.23 20.83 12.72
C GLY A 657 -8.76 21.13 11.32
N SER A 658 -8.69 22.39 10.88
CA SER A 658 -8.90 22.77 9.47
C SER A 658 -7.89 23.82 9.02
N TYR A 659 -7.19 23.53 7.93
CA TYR A 659 -6.05 24.32 7.46
C TYR A 659 -6.33 24.90 6.07
N CYS A 660 -5.80 26.09 5.78
CA CYS A 660 -5.81 26.65 4.43
C CYS A 660 -4.40 26.91 3.91
N TYR A 661 -4.21 26.65 2.63
CA TYR A 661 -3.04 27.03 1.85
C TYR A 661 -3.51 27.38 0.43
N PHE A 662 -4.23 28.50 0.27
CA PHE A 662 -4.79 28.92 -1.03
C PHE A 662 -3.69 29.42 -2.00
N SER A 663 -2.76 28.53 -2.35
CA SER A 663 -1.55 28.85 -3.10
C SER A 663 -1.83 29.31 -4.53
N SER A 664 -2.91 28.82 -5.15
CA SER A 664 -3.31 29.29 -6.48
C SER A 664 -3.84 30.72 -6.46
N ASN A 665 -4.47 31.14 -5.36
CA ASN A 665 -4.93 32.51 -5.17
C ASN A 665 -5.04 32.87 -3.67
N PRO A 666 -3.98 33.46 -3.08
CA PRO A 666 -3.95 33.76 -1.64
C PRO A 666 -4.98 34.79 -1.16
N SER A 667 -5.68 35.47 -2.08
CA SER A 667 -6.77 36.40 -1.74
C SER A 667 -8.10 35.70 -1.46
N VAL A 668 -8.21 34.40 -1.73
CA VAL A 668 -9.38 33.59 -1.39
C VAL A 668 -9.55 33.52 0.12
N VAL A 669 -10.80 33.62 0.56
CA VAL A 669 -11.22 33.56 1.95
C VAL A 669 -12.22 32.43 2.12
N ALA A 670 -12.05 31.65 3.17
CA ALA A 670 -13.09 30.80 3.72
C ALA A 670 -13.77 31.51 4.89
N ALA A 671 -15.09 31.66 4.85
CA ALA A 671 -15.83 32.37 5.89
C ALA A 671 -15.72 31.68 7.26
N ARG A 672 -15.62 30.34 7.27
CA ARG A 672 -15.53 29.52 8.48
C ARG A 672 -14.96 28.14 8.17
N ALA A 673 -14.29 27.50 9.13
CA ALA A 673 -13.91 26.09 9.01
C ALA A 673 -15.06 25.15 9.37
N PHE A 674 -15.81 25.45 10.43
CA PHE A 674 -16.92 24.61 10.90
C PHE A 674 -18.25 25.36 10.79
N GLU A 675 -19.30 24.71 10.29
CA GLU A 675 -20.64 25.30 10.14
C GLU A 675 -21.71 24.39 10.75
N VAL A 676 -22.34 24.83 11.84
CA VAL A 676 -23.19 23.95 12.67
C VAL A 676 -24.40 24.68 13.26
N PRO A 677 -25.48 23.99 13.66
CA PRO A 677 -26.52 24.58 14.50
C PRO A 677 -25.96 25.09 15.82
N ASN A 678 -26.37 26.29 16.24
CA ASN A 678 -26.10 26.79 17.59
C ASN A 678 -27.20 26.28 18.55
N THR A 679 -27.06 25.04 19.01
CA THR A 679 -28.00 24.40 19.95
C THR A 679 -27.23 23.59 20.99
N SER A 680 -27.78 23.40 22.19
CA SER A 680 -27.10 22.72 23.30
C SER A 680 -26.77 21.24 23.02
N GLY A 681 -27.46 20.60 22.08
CA GLY A 681 -27.21 19.21 21.69
C GLY A 681 -26.12 19.02 20.63
N VAL A 682 -25.66 20.11 19.99
CA VAL A 682 -24.58 20.08 18.99
C VAL A 682 -23.33 20.70 19.61
N ARG A 683 -22.35 19.89 19.98
CA ARG A 683 -21.19 20.32 20.78
C ARG A 683 -19.85 20.00 20.10
N PHE A 684 -18.92 20.93 20.15
CA PHE A 684 -17.59 20.80 19.58
C PHE A 684 -16.57 21.18 20.64
N HIS A 685 -15.52 20.37 20.75
CA HIS A 685 -14.46 20.51 21.75
C HIS A 685 -13.12 20.55 21.03
N ASP A 686 -12.28 21.50 21.41
CA ASP A 686 -10.88 21.61 20.99
C ASP A 686 -10.70 21.73 19.47
N MET A 687 -10.99 22.91 18.94
CA MET A 687 -10.88 23.23 17.52
C MET A 687 -9.66 24.13 17.25
N VAL A 688 -8.98 23.89 16.14
CA VAL A 688 -7.89 24.72 15.63
C VAL A 688 -8.06 25.02 14.14
N THR A 689 -7.86 26.28 13.75
CA THR A 689 -7.72 26.67 12.34
C THR A 689 -6.34 27.23 12.06
N VAL A 690 -5.77 26.87 10.90
CA VAL A 690 -4.40 27.24 10.53
C VAL A 690 -4.35 27.85 9.12
N SER A 691 -3.68 28.99 8.97
CA SER A 691 -3.24 29.51 7.67
C SER A 691 -1.77 29.12 7.46
N LEU A 692 -1.54 28.13 6.59
CA LEU A 692 -0.22 27.54 6.38
C LEU A 692 0.69 28.56 5.69
N GLY A 693 1.80 28.90 6.37
CA GLY A 693 2.71 29.95 5.90
C GLY A 693 2.05 31.34 5.74
N GLY A 694 0.88 31.57 6.36
CA GLY A 694 0.10 32.79 6.16
C GLY A 694 -0.59 32.91 4.79
N THR A 695 -0.71 31.80 4.05
CA THR A 695 -1.29 31.78 2.70
C THR A 695 -2.78 31.49 2.75
N GLY A 696 -3.59 32.50 2.44
CA GLY A 696 -5.04 32.41 2.53
C GLY A 696 -5.60 32.76 3.91
N THR A 697 -6.93 32.89 3.99
CA THR A 697 -7.61 33.27 5.24
C THR A 697 -8.79 32.35 5.55
N ILE A 698 -8.87 31.91 6.80
CA ILE A 698 -10.09 31.38 7.41
C ILE A 698 -10.62 32.44 8.38
N SER A 699 -11.75 33.06 8.06
CA SER A 699 -12.29 34.18 8.84
C SER A 699 -12.72 33.77 10.25
N HIS A 700 -13.29 32.57 10.38
CA HIS A 700 -13.77 32.06 11.66
C HIS A 700 -13.46 30.58 11.88
N VAL A 701 -13.22 30.20 13.15
CA VAL A 701 -13.07 28.78 13.50
C VAL A 701 -14.40 28.08 13.24
N ILE A 702 -15.47 28.52 13.88
CA ILE A 702 -16.80 27.92 13.78
C ILE A 702 -17.85 29.00 13.66
N ASN A 703 -18.78 28.84 12.71
CA ASN A 703 -19.83 29.81 12.41
C ASN A 703 -19.29 31.24 12.27
N ASN A 704 -19.50 32.10 13.27
CA ASN A 704 -19.02 33.48 13.30
C ASN A 704 -18.12 33.75 14.52
N THR A 705 -17.50 32.70 15.09
CA THR A 705 -16.81 32.71 16.38
C THR A 705 -15.32 32.36 16.22
N ALA A 706 -14.48 33.14 16.93
CA ALA A 706 -13.01 33.12 16.85
C ALA A 706 -12.48 33.40 15.44
N GLY A 707 -11.18 33.63 15.29
CA GLY A 707 -10.54 33.96 14.01
C GLY A 707 -10.17 35.45 13.85
N PRO A 708 -9.56 35.84 12.72
CA PRO A 708 -9.21 34.98 11.59
C PRO A 708 -7.88 34.23 11.79
N SER A 709 -7.73 33.09 11.10
CA SER A 709 -6.42 32.50 10.79
C SER A 709 -5.93 33.07 9.46
N ASN A 710 -4.82 33.82 9.46
CA ASN A 710 -4.24 34.47 8.28
C ASN A 710 -2.74 34.79 8.50
N SER A 711 -2.15 35.61 7.63
CA SER A 711 -0.73 36.00 7.73
C SER A 711 -0.33 36.75 9.00
N GLY A 712 -1.27 37.44 9.66
CA GLY A 712 -1.04 38.14 10.93
C GLY A 712 -1.25 37.27 12.17
N ASN A 713 -2.00 36.17 12.03
CA ASN A 713 -2.31 35.23 13.10
C ASN A 713 -2.51 33.84 12.50
N SER A 714 -1.45 33.04 12.38
CA SER A 714 -1.49 31.82 11.59
C SER A 714 -2.28 30.69 12.24
N VAL A 715 -2.37 30.65 13.58
CA VAL A 715 -3.04 29.57 14.33
C VAL A 715 -4.08 30.17 15.26
N VAL A 716 -5.31 29.66 15.22
CA VAL A 716 -6.40 30.09 16.11
C VAL A 716 -7.06 28.88 16.74
N ASN A 717 -7.16 28.90 18.07
CA ASN A 717 -7.78 27.83 18.85
C ASN A 717 -9.15 28.28 19.41
N LEU A 718 -10.07 27.33 19.55
CA LEU A 718 -11.34 27.48 20.26
C LEU A 718 -11.65 26.20 21.04
N VAL A 719 -11.73 26.32 22.37
CA VAL A 719 -11.86 25.16 23.28
C VAL A 719 -13.26 24.52 23.23
N SER A 720 -14.32 25.30 23.07
CA SER A 720 -15.68 24.79 23.12
C SER A 720 -16.63 25.56 22.21
N TYR A 721 -17.68 24.89 21.74
CA TYR A 721 -18.81 25.48 21.03
C TYR A 721 -20.07 24.60 21.09
N PRO A 722 -21.29 25.15 21.20
CA PRO A 722 -21.55 26.54 21.56
C PRO A 722 -21.13 26.84 23.00
#